data_AF-A0AAX2IV54-F1
#
_entry.id   AF-A0AAX2IV54-F1
#
_cell.length_a   1.000
_cell.length_b   1.000
_cell.length_c   1.000
_cell.angle_alpha   90.00
_cell.angle_beta   90.00
_cell.angle_gamma   90.00
#
_symmetry.space_group_name_H-M   'P 1'
#
loop_
_entity.id
_entity.type
_entity.pdbx_description
1 polymer ?
#
loop_
_entity_poly.entity_id
_entity_poly.type
_entity_poly.pdbx_seq_one_letter_code
_entity_poly.pdbx_strand_id
1 'polypeptide(L)'
;MSHSKREQNPIARTLSEFRQVATLLNNEGLIVTESNYKKVQALLNRYQELASFFDQNRNGLNGKQIGELNQIRLIISREERREIRKNVTSVENGIKNREKKIKEEYTRIEKQQDKAREVVKVLWPQLQEVAKKFINSGIANMDELLRKYKDLRNELSIQVSNLPTQERKQKIQEMAELSQLVNKHESKLYEEMNRARKVIEAAVTQAQKNVNSMSLLQMVQRMLPELEREEILKIAQKAGILPLQDKIATENGANLDKLVVREQPLEKQTALISVILKELALNGSQSGPLAQYLQAVQENAKDLMSGKKTQFVLLYETKEGEIGGFYFNIRELLHNQHQAISRLIHEMYKRGVDQNSRVVMAFASPEQAASLMLANGENVKALTKDGNLQELTELLLENAGDSKALARIVGHDVAIDEKTLEIIRDLKHSKEQNGIEPTEVMKLFQVIAVIFETRNILINWINAPVHLKEQTEEALLGAGKTPAIVGGKGNQAKRVRFLPDLVKKPTVTLSDTDQPAAKRKDEELLDKKIQVALEAVDQALEELKGKIGDINQHKYDKAYEAAKTLLRQLQETRDQYVVDLTNPQTNFNEAGLKFKEACKLVIQDAKPILEKDLGWGEYLKNLLKVLVNAIVFCVTFGANQGFFATTRAKSAVAVEEAESALELNQINSSQKFN
;
A
#
# COMPACT_ATOMS: atom_id res chain seq x y z
N MET A 1 64.33 73.29 -7.85
CA MET A 1 62.90 73.63 -8.04
C MET A 1 62.64 73.83 -9.54
N SER A 2 62.06 72.84 -10.24
CA SER A 2 61.81 72.92 -11.69
C SER A 2 60.52 72.19 -12.11
N HIS A 3 59.43 72.42 -11.38
CA HIS A 3 58.09 72.00 -11.78
C HIS A 3 57.14 73.18 -11.53
N SER A 4 56.73 73.89 -12.59
CA SER A 4 55.43 74.59 -12.70
C SER A 4 55.37 75.53 -13.92
N LYS A 5 55.49 74.98 -15.14
CA LYS A 5 54.95 75.63 -16.37
C LYS A 5 54.19 74.67 -17.28
N ARG A 6 54.13 73.37 -16.95
CA ARG A 6 53.34 72.37 -17.69
C ARG A 6 51.86 72.33 -17.29
N GLU A 7 51.47 72.96 -16.18
CA GLU A 7 50.11 72.87 -15.62
C GLU A 7 49.10 73.87 -16.21
N GLN A 8 49.51 74.81 -17.06
CA GLN A 8 48.62 75.85 -17.62
C GLN A 8 48.28 75.69 -19.11
N ASN A 9 48.70 74.61 -19.78
CA ASN A 9 48.32 74.36 -21.17
C ASN A 9 47.21 73.29 -21.28
N PRO A 10 45.96 73.68 -21.57
CA PRO A 10 44.83 72.74 -21.64
C PRO A 10 45.04 71.62 -22.66
N ILE A 11 45.75 71.88 -23.77
CA ILE A 11 46.05 70.87 -24.80
C ILE A 11 47.01 69.80 -24.26
N ALA A 12 47.99 70.19 -23.44
CA ALA A 12 48.96 69.26 -22.85
C ALA A 12 48.29 68.32 -21.83
N ARG A 13 47.31 68.82 -21.07
CA ARG A 13 46.52 68.02 -20.13
C ARG A 13 45.67 66.99 -20.87
N THR A 14 44.99 67.39 -21.94
CA THR A 14 44.17 66.47 -22.76
C THR A 14 45.03 65.42 -23.50
N LEU A 15 46.24 65.77 -23.94
CA LEU A 15 47.19 64.80 -24.52
C LEU A 15 47.65 63.77 -23.46
N SER A 16 47.90 64.21 -22.22
CA SER A 16 48.24 63.31 -21.12
C SER A 16 47.10 62.35 -20.80
N GLU A 17 45.85 62.86 -20.76
CA GLU A 17 44.66 62.04 -20.57
C GLU A 17 44.51 61.03 -21.72
N PHE A 18 44.72 61.45 -22.98
CA PHE A 18 44.61 60.57 -24.12
C PHE A 18 45.66 59.45 -24.09
N ARG A 19 46.90 59.76 -23.69
CA ARG A 19 47.93 58.75 -23.44
C ARG A 19 47.50 57.76 -22.35
N GLN A 20 46.97 58.26 -21.24
CA GLN A 20 46.53 57.41 -20.14
C GLN A 20 45.40 56.48 -20.57
N VAL A 21 44.39 56.99 -21.28
CA VAL A 21 43.27 56.19 -21.81
C VAL A 21 43.77 55.16 -22.82
N ALA A 22 44.71 55.51 -23.70
CA ALA A 22 45.32 54.58 -24.65
C ALA A 22 46.09 53.45 -23.94
N THR A 23 46.90 53.78 -22.93
CA THR A 23 47.65 52.78 -22.15
C THR A 23 46.70 51.87 -21.35
N LEU A 24 45.69 52.43 -20.69
CA LEU A 24 44.70 51.64 -19.96
C LEU A 24 43.90 50.74 -20.90
N LEU A 25 43.52 51.24 -22.08
CA LEU A 25 42.82 50.45 -23.08
C LEU A 25 43.71 49.34 -23.65
N ASN A 26 45.00 49.59 -23.86
CA ASN A 26 45.95 48.56 -24.27
C ASN A 26 46.09 47.48 -23.20
N ASN A 27 46.21 47.86 -21.93
CA ASN A 27 46.39 46.89 -20.85
C ASN A 27 45.12 46.09 -20.54
N GLU A 28 43.96 46.75 -20.48
CA GLU A 28 42.67 46.14 -20.10
C GLU A 28 41.95 45.51 -21.29
N GLY A 29 42.25 45.97 -22.52
CA GLY A 29 41.62 45.51 -23.75
C GLY A 29 42.20 44.20 -24.30
N LEU A 30 43.41 43.80 -23.88
CA LEU A 30 44.04 42.54 -24.29
C LEU A 30 43.17 41.31 -23.98
N ILE A 31 42.42 41.34 -22.88
CA ILE A 31 41.52 40.26 -22.48
C ILE A 31 40.20 40.87 -22.01
N VAL A 32 39.17 40.80 -22.87
CA VAL A 32 37.81 41.26 -22.54
C VAL A 32 37.01 40.11 -21.90
N THR A 33 36.53 40.34 -20.68
CA THR A 33 35.79 39.39 -19.84
C THR A 33 34.50 40.02 -19.34
N GLU A 34 33.63 39.21 -18.72
CA GLU A 34 32.38 39.68 -18.12
C GLU A 34 32.59 40.68 -16.98
N SER A 35 33.71 40.60 -16.26
CA SER A 35 33.99 41.50 -15.13
C SER A 35 34.54 42.87 -15.57
N ASN A 36 35.20 42.95 -16.75
CA ASN A 36 35.84 44.19 -17.22
C ASN A 36 35.23 44.81 -18.48
N TYR A 37 34.31 44.16 -19.21
CA TYR A 37 33.81 44.69 -20.50
C TYR A 37 33.21 46.10 -20.40
N LYS A 38 32.48 46.44 -19.32
CA LYS A 38 31.92 47.80 -19.12
C LYS A 38 33.04 48.85 -18.99
N LYS A 39 34.12 48.50 -18.28
CA LYS A 39 35.30 49.35 -18.11
C LYS A 39 36.02 49.54 -19.45
N VAL A 40 36.23 48.46 -20.20
CA VAL A 40 36.85 48.49 -21.54
C VAL A 40 35.99 49.27 -22.53
N GLN A 41 34.65 49.13 -22.48
CA GLN A 41 33.71 49.89 -23.31
C GLN A 41 33.75 51.39 -23.01
N ALA A 42 33.82 51.77 -21.73
CA ALA A 42 34.01 53.17 -21.33
C ALA A 42 35.35 53.72 -21.83
N LEU A 43 36.44 52.94 -21.73
CA LEU A 43 37.76 53.31 -22.26
C LEU A 43 37.76 53.46 -23.80
N LEU A 44 37.07 52.57 -24.53
CA LEU A 44 36.89 52.67 -25.98
C LEU A 44 36.13 53.94 -26.38
N ASN A 45 35.06 54.26 -25.66
CA ASN A 45 34.27 55.48 -25.90
C ASN A 45 35.10 56.73 -25.62
N ARG A 46 35.80 56.76 -24.48
CA ARG A 46 36.67 57.88 -24.11
C ARG A 46 37.84 58.06 -25.08
N TYR A 47 38.43 56.97 -25.56
CA TYR A 47 39.45 56.99 -26.60
C TYR A 47 38.89 57.64 -27.89
N GLN A 48 37.68 57.27 -28.30
CA GLN A 48 37.03 57.79 -29.50
C GLN A 48 36.73 59.30 -29.37
N GLU A 49 36.23 59.74 -28.20
CA GLU A 49 35.98 61.15 -27.90
C GLU A 49 37.26 61.98 -28.00
N LEU A 50 38.33 61.54 -27.35
CA LEU A 50 39.62 62.23 -27.35
C LEU A 50 40.27 62.22 -28.74
N ALA A 51 40.18 61.12 -29.48
CA ALA A 51 40.65 61.04 -30.86
C ALA A 51 39.91 62.06 -31.75
N SER A 52 38.58 62.14 -31.64
CA SER A 52 37.74 63.06 -32.42
C SER A 52 38.02 64.52 -32.07
N PHE A 53 38.20 64.83 -30.78
CA PHE A 53 38.60 66.15 -30.31
C PHE A 53 39.92 66.62 -30.96
N PHE A 54 40.93 65.75 -31.02
CA PHE A 54 42.21 66.10 -31.63
C PHE A 54 42.17 66.13 -33.16
N ASP A 55 41.32 65.34 -33.82
CA ASP A 55 41.12 65.43 -35.26
C ASP A 55 40.46 66.76 -35.66
N GLN A 56 39.49 67.24 -34.87
CA GLN A 56 38.81 68.52 -35.08
C GLN A 56 39.72 69.72 -34.81
N ASN A 57 40.64 69.61 -33.84
CA ASN A 57 41.54 70.69 -33.43
C ASN A 57 42.95 70.58 -34.04
N ARG A 58 43.13 69.74 -35.06
CA ARG A 58 44.45 69.39 -35.62
C ARG A 58 45.24 70.59 -36.13
N ASN A 59 44.57 71.57 -36.72
CA ASN A 59 45.20 72.78 -37.26
C ASN A 59 45.73 73.73 -36.17
N GLY A 60 45.31 73.55 -34.91
CA GLY A 60 45.78 74.32 -33.76
C GLY A 60 46.93 73.68 -32.98
N LEU A 61 47.43 72.52 -33.42
CA LEU A 61 48.52 71.80 -32.76
C LEU A 61 49.88 72.19 -33.35
N ASN A 62 50.87 72.38 -32.49
CA ASN A 62 52.26 72.56 -32.95
C ASN A 62 52.91 71.21 -33.32
N GLY A 63 54.03 71.25 -34.06
CA GLY A 63 54.69 70.03 -34.54
C GLY A 63 55.07 69.02 -33.44
N LYS A 64 55.40 69.50 -32.23
CA LYS A 64 55.71 68.63 -31.09
C LYS A 64 54.46 67.91 -30.56
N GLN A 65 53.34 68.60 -30.46
CA GLN A 65 52.04 68.04 -30.05
C GLN A 65 51.51 67.04 -31.09
N ILE A 66 51.72 67.31 -32.39
CA ILE A 66 51.39 66.36 -33.46
C ILE A 66 52.23 65.08 -33.34
N GLY A 67 53.53 65.21 -33.04
CA GLY A 67 54.41 64.07 -32.76
C GLY A 67 53.93 63.24 -31.56
N GLU A 68 53.57 63.88 -30.45
CA GLU A 68 53.04 63.21 -29.26
C GLU A 68 51.69 62.51 -29.53
N LEU A 69 50.78 63.15 -30.27
CA LEU A 69 49.50 62.57 -30.70
C LEU A 69 49.69 61.31 -31.55
N ASN A 70 50.63 61.34 -32.49
CA ASN A 70 50.96 60.17 -33.32
C ASN A 70 51.52 59.02 -32.47
N GLN A 71 52.39 59.33 -31.50
CA GLN A 71 52.89 58.32 -30.55
C GLN A 71 51.78 57.70 -29.71
N ILE A 72 50.80 58.49 -29.25
CA ILE A 72 49.64 57.98 -28.51
C ILE A 72 48.80 57.03 -29.37
N ARG A 73 48.60 57.35 -30.66
CA ARG A 73 47.86 56.50 -31.60
C ARG A 73 48.55 55.19 -31.93
N LEU A 74 49.87 55.09 -31.70
CA LEU A 74 50.65 53.86 -31.86
C LEU A 74 50.60 52.94 -30.64
N ILE A 75 50.21 53.44 -29.46
CA ILE A 75 50.06 52.62 -28.23
C ILE A 75 49.03 51.50 -28.45
N ILE A 76 48.02 51.77 -29.27
CA ILE A 76 47.01 50.79 -29.66
C ILE A 76 46.59 51.06 -31.10
N SER A 77 46.75 50.07 -31.97
CA SER A 77 46.44 50.17 -33.39
C SER A 77 44.93 50.26 -33.66
N ARG A 78 44.57 50.60 -34.90
CA ARG A 78 43.15 50.65 -35.30
C ARG A 78 42.54 49.26 -35.33
N GLU A 79 43.33 48.27 -35.72
CA GLU A 79 43.01 46.86 -35.81
C GLU A 79 42.74 46.29 -34.41
N GLU A 80 43.64 46.52 -33.45
CA GLU A 80 43.46 46.11 -32.05
C GLU A 80 42.21 46.75 -31.44
N ARG A 81 41.97 48.05 -31.65
CA ARG A 81 40.73 48.70 -31.19
C ARG A 81 39.47 48.08 -31.80
N ARG A 82 39.53 47.66 -33.06
CA ARG A 82 38.40 47.01 -33.75
C ARG A 82 38.14 45.62 -33.15
N GLU A 83 39.20 44.88 -32.87
CA GLU A 83 39.12 43.57 -32.24
C GLU A 83 38.58 43.65 -30.81
N ILE A 84 39.09 44.58 -29.99
CA ILE A 84 38.58 44.83 -28.64
C ILE A 84 37.10 45.21 -28.68
N ARG A 85 36.70 46.08 -29.62
CA ARG A 85 35.29 46.47 -29.78
C ARG A 85 34.41 45.28 -30.17
N LYS A 86 34.88 44.39 -31.05
CA LYS A 86 34.21 43.12 -31.41
C LYS A 86 34.07 42.21 -30.19
N ASN A 87 35.13 42.08 -29.38
CA ASN A 87 35.14 41.25 -28.17
C ASN A 87 34.18 41.80 -27.10
N VAL A 88 34.15 43.12 -26.88
CA VAL A 88 33.17 43.78 -25.99
C VAL A 88 31.73 43.50 -26.43
N THR A 89 31.41 43.68 -27.72
CA THR A 89 30.07 43.40 -28.23
C THR A 89 29.70 41.92 -28.11
N SER A 90 30.66 41.01 -28.32
CA SER A 90 30.46 39.56 -28.14
C SER A 90 30.11 39.20 -26.70
N VAL A 91 30.86 39.73 -25.72
CA VAL A 91 30.60 39.51 -24.29
C VAL A 91 29.26 40.11 -23.87
N GLU A 92 28.97 41.35 -24.29
CA GLU A 92 27.71 42.03 -23.99
C GLU A 92 26.49 41.26 -24.52
N ASN A 93 26.54 40.80 -25.77
CA ASN A 93 25.48 39.97 -26.36
C ASN A 93 25.37 38.61 -25.64
N GLY A 94 26.49 38.01 -25.23
CA GLY A 94 26.51 36.77 -24.46
C GLY A 94 25.86 36.91 -23.07
N ILE A 95 25.99 38.06 -22.41
CA ILE A 95 25.31 38.36 -21.15
C ILE A 95 23.81 38.55 -21.40
N LYS A 96 23.41 39.42 -22.34
CA LYS A 96 22.00 39.68 -22.68
C LYS A 96 21.25 38.40 -23.05
N ASN A 97 21.88 37.52 -23.83
CA ASN A 97 21.28 36.24 -24.21
C ASN A 97 21.09 35.31 -23.01
N ARG A 98 22.02 35.30 -22.04
CA ARG A 98 21.87 34.52 -20.80
C ARG A 98 20.78 35.08 -19.90
N GLU A 99 20.74 36.41 -19.71
CA GLU A 99 19.68 37.08 -18.95
C GLU A 99 18.30 36.80 -19.54
N LYS A 100 18.17 36.83 -20.88
CA LYS A 100 16.94 36.46 -21.59
C LYS A 100 16.54 35.02 -21.31
N LYS A 101 17.47 34.06 -21.45
CA LYS A 101 17.22 32.64 -21.16
C LYS A 101 16.80 32.40 -19.71
N ILE A 102 17.49 33.04 -18.76
CA ILE A 102 17.17 32.98 -17.34
C ILE A 102 15.75 33.50 -17.09
N LYS A 103 15.38 34.63 -17.69
CA LYS A 103 14.04 35.21 -17.56
C LYS A 103 12.95 34.29 -18.15
N GLU A 104 13.19 33.71 -19.32
CA GLU A 104 12.29 32.74 -19.95
C GLU A 104 12.12 31.47 -19.08
N GLU A 105 13.21 30.98 -18.48
CA GLU A 105 13.20 29.83 -17.57
C GLU A 105 12.44 30.14 -16.28
N TYR A 106 12.65 31.31 -15.66
CA TYR A 106 11.87 31.75 -14.50
C TYR A 106 10.36 31.82 -14.80
N THR A 107 9.96 32.40 -15.95
CA THR A 107 8.55 32.45 -16.34
C THR A 107 7.96 31.05 -16.59
N ARG A 108 8.76 30.11 -17.11
CA ARG A 108 8.33 28.72 -17.29
C ARG A 108 8.12 28.02 -15.94
N ILE A 109 9.06 28.18 -15.01
CA ILE A 109 8.99 27.61 -13.65
C ILE A 109 7.79 28.18 -12.90
N GLU A 110 7.56 29.49 -12.97
CA GLU A 110 6.43 30.16 -12.32
C GLU A 110 5.08 29.63 -12.84
N LYS A 111 4.92 29.51 -14.16
CA LYS A 111 3.71 28.89 -14.75
C LYS A 111 3.51 27.44 -14.31
N GLN A 112 4.58 26.67 -14.18
CA GLN A 112 4.52 25.28 -13.71
C GLN A 112 4.13 25.22 -12.22
N GLN A 113 4.68 26.11 -11.40
CA GLN A 113 4.34 26.25 -9.98
C GLN A 113 2.88 26.66 -9.78
N ASP A 114 2.37 27.61 -10.55
CA ASP A 114 0.97 28.05 -10.46
C ASP A 114 0.01 26.93 -10.86
N LYS A 115 0.33 26.19 -11.94
CA LYS A 115 -0.45 25.00 -12.31
C LYS A 115 -0.44 23.94 -11.20
N ALA A 116 0.71 23.70 -10.58
CA ALA A 116 0.84 22.75 -9.48
C ALA A 116 0.01 23.20 -8.25
N ARG A 117 -0.01 24.49 -7.92
CA ARG A 117 -0.83 25.03 -6.82
C ARG A 117 -2.32 24.80 -7.04
N GLU A 118 -2.83 25.03 -8.25
CA GLU A 118 -4.24 24.79 -8.57
C GLU A 118 -4.61 23.30 -8.41
N VAL A 119 -3.75 22.38 -8.86
CA VAL A 119 -4.02 20.95 -8.70
C VAL A 119 -3.92 20.52 -7.24
N VAL A 120 -2.90 20.98 -6.49
CA VAL A 120 -2.74 20.69 -5.06
C VAL A 120 -3.96 21.17 -4.26
N LYS A 121 -4.53 22.33 -4.61
CA LYS A 121 -5.74 22.87 -3.98
C LYS A 121 -6.96 21.98 -4.13
N VAL A 122 -7.04 21.18 -5.21
CA VAL A 122 -8.13 20.23 -5.47
C VAL A 122 -7.85 18.87 -4.85
N LEU A 123 -6.64 18.33 -5.02
CA LEU A 123 -6.28 16.98 -4.56
C LEU A 123 -6.12 16.90 -3.04
N TRP A 124 -5.63 17.94 -2.38
CA TRP A 124 -5.38 17.91 -0.94
C TRP A 124 -6.66 17.66 -0.10
N PRO A 125 -7.78 18.38 -0.31
CA PRO A 125 -9.05 18.06 0.36
C PRO A 125 -9.56 16.64 0.08
N GLN A 126 -9.42 16.15 -1.16
CA GLN A 126 -9.84 14.80 -1.53
C GLN A 126 -9.03 13.73 -0.79
N LEU A 127 -7.71 13.89 -0.72
CA LEU A 127 -6.83 13.01 0.06
C LEU A 127 -7.23 12.99 1.54
N GLN A 128 -7.50 14.16 2.13
CA GLN A 128 -7.96 14.27 3.51
C GLN A 128 -9.31 13.59 3.74
N GLU A 129 -10.25 13.72 2.81
CA GLU A 129 -11.56 13.08 2.89
C GLU A 129 -11.43 11.55 2.82
N VAL A 130 -10.65 11.03 1.87
CA VAL A 130 -10.42 9.57 1.74
C VAL A 130 -9.68 9.02 2.96
N ALA A 131 -8.65 9.72 3.45
CA ALA A 131 -7.95 9.34 4.67
C ALA A 131 -8.89 9.32 5.88
N LYS A 132 -9.76 10.34 6.03
CA LYS A 132 -10.76 10.39 7.10
C LYS A 132 -11.77 9.25 6.98
N LYS A 133 -12.23 8.92 5.76
CA LYS A 133 -13.10 7.76 5.52
C LYS A 133 -12.39 6.46 5.92
N PHE A 134 -11.13 6.28 5.52
CA PHE A 134 -10.34 5.11 5.87
C PHE A 134 -10.15 4.95 7.39
N ILE A 135 -9.74 6.01 8.08
CA ILE A 135 -9.51 6.01 9.54
C ILE A 135 -10.80 5.68 10.34
N ASN A 136 -11.97 6.01 9.78
CA ASN A 136 -13.26 5.68 10.40
C ASN A 136 -13.88 4.39 9.86
N SER A 137 -13.21 3.69 8.94
CA SER A 137 -13.68 2.44 8.35
C SER A 137 -13.13 1.21 9.08
N GLY A 138 -13.85 0.09 8.96
CA GLY A 138 -13.40 -1.22 9.40
C GLY A 138 -12.77 -2.04 8.27
N ILE A 139 -12.50 -3.31 8.55
CA ILE A 139 -11.82 -4.25 7.64
C ILE A 139 -12.50 -4.36 6.26
N ALA A 140 -13.84 -4.29 6.21
CA ALA A 140 -14.62 -4.45 4.98
C ALA A 140 -14.23 -3.49 3.84
N ASN A 141 -13.90 -2.24 4.18
CA ASN A 141 -13.63 -1.19 3.18
C ASN A 141 -12.12 -0.88 3.09
N MET A 142 -11.29 -1.67 3.78
CA MET A 142 -9.87 -1.40 3.95
C MET A 142 -9.14 -1.32 2.60
N ASP A 143 -9.28 -2.36 1.78
CA ASP A 143 -8.51 -2.49 0.53
C ASP A 143 -8.85 -1.37 -0.47
N GLU A 144 -10.15 -1.06 -0.65
CA GLU A 144 -10.61 -0.04 -1.59
C GLU A 144 -10.19 1.37 -1.16
N LEU A 145 -10.46 1.74 0.10
CA LEU A 145 -10.15 3.07 0.61
C LEU A 145 -8.65 3.30 0.71
N LEU A 146 -7.88 2.28 1.08
CA LEU A 146 -6.43 2.37 1.13
C LEU A 146 -5.81 2.50 -0.27
N ARG A 147 -6.35 1.78 -1.26
CA ARG A 147 -5.92 1.95 -2.66
C ARG A 147 -6.18 3.37 -3.15
N LYS A 148 -7.42 3.87 -2.98
CA LYS A 148 -7.80 5.25 -3.34
C LYS A 148 -6.91 6.29 -2.64
N TYR A 149 -6.60 6.08 -1.36
CA TYR A 149 -5.69 6.94 -0.60
C TYR A 149 -4.28 6.94 -1.20
N LYS A 150 -3.72 5.77 -1.49
CA LYS A 150 -2.37 5.62 -2.07
C LYS A 150 -2.28 6.26 -3.46
N ASP A 151 -3.29 6.06 -4.30
CA ASP A 151 -3.36 6.66 -5.65
C ASP A 151 -3.37 8.19 -5.57
N LEU A 152 -4.26 8.77 -4.75
CA LEU A 152 -4.33 10.22 -4.53
C LEU A 152 -3.05 10.79 -3.90
N ARG A 153 -2.43 10.07 -2.96
CA ARG A 153 -1.16 10.48 -2.34
C ARG A 153 -0.05 10.57 -3.38
N ASN A 154 0.05 9.57 -4.25
CA ASN A 154 1.05 9.51 -5.31
C ASN A 154 0.86 10.66 -6.31
N GLU A 155 -0.37 10.89 -6.76
CA GLU A 155 -0.68 12.00 -7.66
C GLU A 155 -0.34 13.36 -7.03
N LEU A 156 -0.71 13.56 -5.75
CA LEU A 156 -0.38 14.77 -5.02
C LEU A 156 1.14 14.96 -4.85
N SER A 157 1.89 13.89 -4.58
CA SER A 157 3.35 13.94 -4.40
C SER A 157 4.05 14.50 -5.65
N ILE A 158 3.60 14.09 -6.84
CA ILE A 158 4.10 14.60 -8.14
C ILE A 158 3.84 16.10 -8.31
N GLN A 159 2.70 16.59 -7.81
CA GLN A 159 2.39 18.02 -7.90
C GLN A 159 3.15 18.83 -6.86
N VAL A 160 3.29 18.30 -5.64
CA VAL A 160 4.03 18.94 -4.56
C VAL A 160 5.52 19.11 -4.91
N SER A 161 6.13 18.17 -5.64
CA SER A 161 7.52 18.31 -6.11
C SER A 161 7.74 19.49 -7.06
N ASN A 162 6.68 19.98 -7.71
CA ASN A 162 6.73 21.16 -8.59
C ASN A 162 6.56 22.48 -7.84
N LEU A 163 6.20 22.47 -6.55
CA LEU A 163 6.00 23.68 -5.74
C LEU A 163 7.33 24.35 -5.34
N PRO A 164 7.31 25.65 -4.99
CA PRO A 164 8.44 26.33 -4.36
C PRO A 164 8.92 25.62 -3.09
N THR A 165 10.21 25.73 -2.76
CA THR A 165 10.86 24.97 -1.68
C THR A 165 10.13 25.06 -0.33
N GLN A 166 9.68 26.25 0.08
CA GLN A 166 8.98 26.43 1.36
C GLN A 166 7.60 25.74 1.38
N GLU A 167 6.77 25.99 0.37
CA GLU A 167 5.45 25.36 0.22
C GLU A 167 5.55 23.85 0.11
N ARG A 168 6.55 23.36 -0.64
CA ARG A 168 6.86 21.94 -0.79
C ARG A 168 7.18 21.31 0.56
N LYS A 169 8.09 21.90 1.35
CA LYS A 169 8.46 21.39 2.68
C LYS A 169 7.24 21.31 3.60
N GLN A 170 6.41 22.36 3.61
CA GLN A 170 5.18 22.35 4.40
C GLN A 170 4.21 21.25 3.96
N LYS A 171 3.96 21.10 2.65
CA LYS A 171 3.02 20.09 2.15
C LYS A 171 3.50 18.67 2.34
N ILE A 172 4.80 18.42 2.21
CA ILE A 172 5.39 17.11 2.53
C ILE A 172 5.19 16.77 4.01
N GLN A 173 5.38 17.73 4.91
CA GLN A 173 5.16 17.53 6.35
C GLN A 173 3.69 17.19 6.64
N GLU A 174 2.75 17.97 6.11
CA GLU A 174 1.31 17.70 6.28
C GLU A 174 0.93 16.31 5.73
N MET A 175 1.49 15.92 4.58
CA MET A 175 1.29 14.58 4.00
C MET A 175 1.87 13.47 4.88
N ALA A 176 3.04 13.68 5.47
CA ALA A 176 3.69 12.70 6.35
C ALA A 176 2.86 12.45 7.62
N GLU A 177 2.36 13.52 8.25
CA GLU A 177 1.48 13.43 9.43
C GLU A 177 0.19 12.64 9.12
N LEU A 178 -0.44 12.92 7.97
CA LEU A 178 -1.61 12.17 7.53
C LEU A 178 -1.29 10.70 7.27
N SER A 179 -0.11 10.42 6.68
CA SER A 179 0.36 9.05 6.40
C SER A 179 0.60 8.27 7.69
N GLN A 180 1.15 8.89 8.73
CA GLN A 180 1.32 8.24 10.04
C GLN A 180 -0.01 7.81 10.64
N LEU A 181 -1.05 8.65 10.55
CA LEU A 181 -2.39 8.31 11.04
C LEU A 181 -3.01 7.14 10.26
N VAL A 182 -2.88 7.17 8.92
CA VAL A 182 -3.36 6.10 8.06
C VAL A 182 -2.62 4.79 8.34
N ASN A 183 -1.28 4.81 8.42
CA ASN A 183 -0.47 3.62 8.68
C ASN A 183 -0.74 3.01 10.06
N LYS A 184 -0.98 3.86 11.08
CA LYS A 184 -1.35 3.41 12.42
C LYS A 184 -2.71 2.70 12.41
N HIS A 185 -3.68 3.24 11.68
CA HIS A 185 -5.00 2.59 11.54
C HIS A 185 -4.92 1.31 10.71
N GLU A 186 -4.17 1.31 9.59
CA GLU A 186 -3.90 0.13 8.77
C GLU A 186 -3.30 -1.00 9.61
N SER A 187 -2.30 -0.68 10.44
CA SER A 187 -1.67 -1.66 11.35
C SER A 187 -2.67 -2.24 12.35
N LYS A 188 -3.52 -1.40 12.94
CA LYS A 188 -4.58 -1.84 13.85
C LYS A 188 -5.57 -2.79 13.15
N LEU A 189 -6.00 -2.47 11.93
CA LEU A 189 -6.89 -3.33 11.15
C LEU A 189 -6.24 -4.68 10.81
N TYR A 190 -4.95 -4.71 10.50
CA TYR A 190 -4.21 -5.97 10.30
C TYR A 190 -4.11 -6.80 11.56
N GLU A 191 -3.86 -6.19 12.72
CA GLU A 191 -3.87 -6.87 14.02
C GLU A 191 -5.25 -7.47 14.33
N GLU A 192 -6.32 -6.71 14.10
CA GLU A 192 -7.71 -7.18 14.25
C GLU A 192 -8.01 -8.35 13.31
N MET A 193 -7.58 -8.28 12.05
CA MET A 193 -7.75 -9.35 11.06
C MET A 193 -6.98 -10.62 11.45
N ASN A 194 -5.73 -10.48 11.91
CA ASN A 194 -4.91 -11.60 12.36
C ASN A 194 -5.47 -12.25 13.63
N ARG A 195 -6.00 -11.45 14.56
CA ARG A 195 -6.71 -11.95 15.75
C ARG A 195 -7.97 -12.71 15.35
N ALA A 196 -8.78 -12.14 14.45
CA ALA A 196 -9.99 -12.78 13.94
C ALA A 196 -9.66 -14.12 13.24
N ARG A 197 -8.60 -14.19 12.44
CA ARG A 197 -8.14 -15.43 11.80
C ARG A 197 -7.89 -16.53 12.84
N LYS A 198 -7.14 -16.23 13.90
CA LYS A 198 -6.85 -17.22 14.98
C LYS A 198 -8.11 -17.68 15.69
N VAL A 199 -9.03 -16.76 16.00
CA VAL A 199 -10.32 -17.08 16.63
C VAL A 199 -11.17 -17.96 15.72
N ILE A 200 -11.20 -17.68 14.42
CA ILE A 200 -11.93 -18.48 13.42
C ILE A 200 -11.31 -19.89 13.32
N GLU A 201 -9.99 -20.01 13.22
CA GLU A 201 -9.30 -21.32 13.19
C GLU A 201 -9.57 -22.14 14.46
N ALA A 202 -9.58 -21.50 15.63
CA ALA A 202 -9.95 -22.13 16.90
C ALA A 202 -11.43 -22.55 16.94
N ALA A 203 -12.33 -21.69 16.46
CA ALA A 203 -13.76 -21.97 16.38
C ALA A 203 -14.05 -23.15 15.45
N VAL A 204 -13.41 -23.23 14.28
CA VAL A 204 -13.52 -24.38 13.36
C VAL A 204 -13.02 -25.65 14.04
N THR A 205 -11.90 -25.57 14.76
CA THR A 205 -11.34 -26.72 15.51
C THR A 205 -12.33 -27.20 16.58
N GLN A 206 -12.94 -26.27 17.32
CA GLN A 206 -13.93 -26.61 18.35
C GLN A 206 -15.23 -27.13 17.73
N ALA A 207 -15.70 -26.54 16.63
CA ALA A 207 -16.87 -27.02 15.89
C ALA A 207 -16.66 -28.45 15.37
N GLN A 208 -15.48 -28.74 14.83
CA GLN A 208 -15.12 -30.09 14.40
C GLN A 208 -15.16 -31.08 15.57
N LYS A 209 -14.64 -30.70 16.74
CA LYS A 209 -14.73 -31.53 17.96
C LYS A 209 -16.19 -31.77 18.35
N ASN A 210 -17.00 -30.71 18.41
CA ASN A 210 -18.42 -30.78 18.79
C ASN A 210 -19.21 -31.69 17.83
N VAL A 211 -19.02 -31.56 16.52
CA VAL A 211 -19.68 -32.39 15.51
C VAL A 211 -19.22 -33.84 15.60
N ASN A 212 -17.92 -34.08 15.82
CA ASN A 212 -17.37 -35.43 15.94
C ASN A 212 -17.86 -36.17 17.19
N SER A 213 -18.14 -35.45 18.28
CA SER A 213 -18.66 -36.01 19.54
C SER A 213 -20.17 -35.86 19.68
N MET A 214 -20.88 -35.44 18.62
CA MET A 214 -22.30 -35.13 18.71
C MET A 214 -23.11 -36.40 18.98
N SER A 215 -23.91 -36.35 20.04
CA SER A 215 -24.83 -37.43 20.35
C SER A 215 -26.00 -37.46 19.36
N LEU A 216 -26.65 -38.61 19.25
CA LEU A 216 -27.84 -38.78 18.43
C LEU A 216 -28.95 -37.81 18.84
N LEU A 217 -29.13 -37.61 20.15
CA LEU A 217 -30.10 -36.63 20.66
C LEU A 217 -29.76 -35.23 20.18
N GLN A 218 -28.51 -34.79 20.36
CA GLN A 218 -28.05 -33.46 19.96
C GLN A 218 -28.19 -33.23 18.45
N MET A 219 -27.87 -34.23 17.64
CA MET A 219 -27.96 -34.13 16.19
C MET A 219 -29.41 -33.97 15.73
N VAL A 220 -30.32 -34.82 16.25
CA VAL A 220 -31.74 -34.76 15.88
C VAL A 220 -32.38 -33.47 16.38
N GLN A 221 -32.12 -33.04 17.62
CA GLN A 221 -32.64 -31.77 18.15
C GLN A 221 -32.16 -30.53 17.38
N ARG A 222 -30.95 -30.57 16.81
CA ARG A 222 -30.45 -29.46 15.96
C ARG A 222 -31.13 -29.40 14.59
N MET A 223 -31.65 -30.52 14.09
CA MET A 223 -32.37 -30.59 12.81
C MET A 223 -33.88 -30.41 13.00
N LEU A 224 -34.43 -30.96 14.08
CA LEU A 224 -35.84 -31.00 14.42
C LEU A 224 -35.98 -30.57 15.90
N PRO A 225 -35.90 -29.26 16.19
CA PRO A 225 -35.87 -28.74 17.57
C PRO A 225 -37.15 -29.00 18.36
N GLU A 226 -38.28 -29.17 17.67
CA GLU A 226 -39.60 -29.41 18.30
C GLU A 226 -39.90 -30.90 18.53
N LEU A 227 -39.01 -31.81 18.12
CA LEU A 227 -39.25 -33.25 18.24
C LEU A 227 -39.07 -33.73 19.68
N GLU A 228 -40.06 -34.45 20.20
CA GLU A 228 -39.97 -35.02 21.55
C GLU A 228 -39.02 -36.22 21.60
N ARG A 229 -38.43 -36.47 22.78
CA ARG A 229 -37.44 -37.54 22.97
C ARG A 229 -37.96 -38.92 22.56
N GLU A 230 -39.25 -39.19 22.75
CA GLU A 230 -39.91 -40.43 22.34
C GLU A 230 -39.95 -40.62 20.82
N GLU A 231 -40.09 -39.54 20.06
CA GLU A 231 -40.08 -39.55 18.61
C GLU A 231 -38.66 -39.73 18.07
N ILE A 232 -37.66 -39.15 18.77
CA ILE A 232 -36.24 -39.37 18.48
C ILE A 232 -35.85 -40.84 18.69
N LEU A 233 -36.40 -41.51 19.72
CA LEU A 233 -36.22 -42.95 19.92
C LEU A 233 -36.79 -43.76 18.75
N LYS A 234 -37.97 -43.39 18.24
CA LYS A 234 -38.56 -44.05 17.05
C LYS A 234 -37.68 -43.86 15.82
N ILE A 235 -37.09 -42.68 15.62
CA ILE A 235 -36.12 -42.42 14.54
C ILE A 235 -34.90 -43.33 14.68
N ALA A 236 -34.33 -43.42 15.88
CA ALA A 236 -33.16 -44.26 16.17
C ALA A 236 -33.42 -45.76 15.92
N GLN A 237 -34.63 -46.23 16.26
CA GLN A 237 -35.07 -47.61 16.00
C GLN A 237 -35.30 -47.85 14.49
N LYS A 238 -35.97 -46.93 13.79
CA LYS A 238 -36.17 -47.00 12.33
C LYS A 238 -34.85 -47.01 11.56
N ALA A 239 -33.84 -46.29 12.05
CA ALA A 239 -32.50 -46.24 11.49
C ALA A 239 -31.63 -47.47 11.81
N GLY A 240 -32.12 -48.40 12.65
CA GLY A 240 -31.35 -49.58 13.08
C GLY A 240 -30.17 -49.26 14.01
N ILE A 241 -30.15 -48.05 14.61
CA ILE A 241 -29.17 -47.66 15.63
C ILE A 241 -29.52 -48.30 16.96
N LEU A 242 -30.81 -48.32 17.31
CA LEU A 242 -31.33 -49.03 18.48
C LEU A 242 -32.12 -50.28 18.06
N PRO A 243 -32.08 -51.37 18.84
CA PRO A 243 -32.88 -52.56 18.57
C PRO A 243 -34.39 -52.28 18.75
N LEU A 244 -35.20 -52.91 17.88
CA LEU A 244 -36.67 -52.76 17.85
C LEU A 244 -37.41 -53.31 19.08
N GLN A 245 -36.72 -54.03 19.97
CA GLN A 245 -37.32 -54.78 21.09
C GLN A 245 -37.30 -54.02 22.44
N ASP A 246 -36.68 -52.84 22.53
CA ASP A 246 -36.65 -52.03 23.76
C ASP A 246 -37.97 -51.27 23.98
N LYS A 247 -39.05 -52.00 24.31
CA LYS A 247 -40.31 -51.41 24.80
C LYS A 247 -40.30 -51.10 26.31
N ILE A 248 -39.20 -51.39 27.03
CA ILE A 248 -39.09 -51.22 28.51
C ILE A 248 -38.04 -50.16 28.89
N ALA A 249 -37.65 -49.25 27.98
CA ALA A 249 -36.67 -48.21 28.31
C ALA A 249 -37.30 -46.93 28.89
N THR A 250 -38.50 -47.00 29.47
CA THR A 250 -39.18 -45.82 30.05
C THR A 250 -38.53 -45.32 31.35
N GLU A 251 -37.64 -46.08 32.00
CA GLU A 251 -37.02 -45.59 33.25
C GLU A 251 -35.50 -45.67 33.33
N ASN A 252 -34.74 -46.37 32.45
CA ASN A 252 -33.26 -46.39 32.53
C ASN A 252 -32.43 -46.74 31.26
N GLY A 253 -33.01 -46.94 30.06
CA GLY A 253 -32.37 -47.84 29.07
C GLY A 253 -31.71 -47.27 27.79
N ALA A 254 -32.22 -46.20 27.18
CA ALA A 254 -31.69 -45.71 25.90
C ALA A 254 -31.00 -44.36 26.11
N ASN A 255 -29.70 -44.39 26.41
CA ASN A 255 -28.90 -43.19 26.63
C ASN A 255 -28.55 -42.56 25.26
N LEU A 256 -29.55 -41.98 24.58
CA LEU A 256 -29.40 -41.26 23.31
C LEU A 256 -28.30 -40.18 23.39
N ASP A 257 -28.07 -39.66 24.59
CA ASP A 257 -27.03 -38.71 24.95
C ASP A 257 -25.61 -39.29 24.90
N LYS A 258 -25.46 -40.62 24.98
CA LYS A 258 -24.17 -41.34 24.89
C LYS A 258 -23.93 -41.94 23.51
N LEU A 259 -24.93 -41.95 22.63
CA LEU A 259 -24.85 -42.52 21.29
C LEU A 259 -24.21 -41.51 20.35
N VAL A 260 -22.89 -41.57 20.19
CA VAL A 260 -22.16 -40.69 19.27
C VAL A 260 -22.43 -41.15 17.83
N VAL A 261 -22.94 -40.24 16.99
CA VAL A 261 -23.36 -40.58 15.61
C VAL A 261 -22.18 -41.01 14.77
N ARG A 262 -21.04 -40.34 14.90
CA ARG A 262 -19.82 -40.63 14.12
C ARG A 262 -19.24 -42.01 14.40
N GLU A 263 -19.46 -42.56 15.59
CA GLU A 263 -18.97 -43.88 16.00
C GLU A 263 -19.83 -45.02 15.44
N GLN A 264 -20.99 -44.72 14.86
CA GLN A 264 -21.85 -45.73 14.25
C GLN A 264 -21.26 -46.19 12.89
N PRO A 265 -21.53 -47.44 12.46
CA PRO A 265 -21.23 -47.88 11.10
C PRO A 265 -21.82 -46.94 10.05
N LEU A 266 -21.13 -46.77 8.91
CA LEU A 266 -21.52 -45.82 7.87
C LEU A 266 -22.93 -46.10 7.32
N GLU A 267 -23.30 -47.38 7.24
CA GLU A 267 -24.64 -47.82 6.82
C GLU A 267 -25.71 -47.28 7.77
N LYS A 268 -25.44 -47.31 9.08
CA LYS A 268 -26.35 -46.80 10.11
C LYS A 268 -26.40 -45.28 10.12
N GLN A 269 -25.28 -44.60 9.92
CA GLN A 269 -25.25 -43.14 9.77
C GLN A 269 -26.09 -42.68 8.57
N THR A 270 -25.93 -43.38 7.43
CA THR A 270 -26.67 -43.09 6.20
C THR A 270 -28.17 -43.37 6.36
N ALA A 271 -28.52 -44.50 7.00
CA ALA A 271 -29.89 -44.84 7.33
C ALA A 271 -30.53 -43.80 8.26
N LEU A 272 -29.79 -43.34 9.27
CA LEU A 272 -30.24 -42.30 10.18
C LEU A 272 -30.53 -40.99 9.48
N ILE A 273 -29.60 -40.47 8.67
CA ILE A 273 -29.82 -39.24 7.89
C ILE A 273 -31.05 -39.41 6.99
N SER A 274 -31.18 -40.56 6.31
CA SER A 274 -32.32 -40.84 5.45
C SER A 274 -33.66 -40.87 6.20
N VAL A 275 -33.70 -41.42 7.41
CA VAL A 275 -34.91 -41.43 8.25
C VAL A 275 -35.24 -40.02 8.72
N ILE A 276 -34.25 -39.27 9.22
CA ILE A 276 -34.45 -37.89 9.69
C ILE A 276 -34.98 -37.00 8.56
N LEU A 277 -34.41 -37.12 7.36
CA LEU A 277 -34.84 -36.33 6.20
C LEU A 277 -36.25 -36.71 5.72
N LYS A 278 -36.66 -37.98 5.85
CA LYS A 278 -38.05 -38.38 5.61
C LYS A 278 -39.01 -37.77 6.64
N GLU A 279 -38.63 -37.75 7.91
CA GLU A 279 -39.43 -37.10 8.96
C GLU A 279 -39.49 -35.58 8.76
N LEU A 280 -38.42 -34.96 8.28
CA LEU A 280 -38.39 -33.55 7.88
C LEU A 280 -39.36 -33.24 6.73
N ALA A 281 -39.44 -34.10 5.72
CA ALA A 281 -40.40 -33.95 4.62
C ALA A 281 -41.87 -34.03 5.10
N LEU A 282 -42.12 -34.76 6.19
CA LEU A 282 -43.45 -34.86 6.81
C LEU A 282 -43.76 -33.68 7.74
N ASN A 283 -42.74 -33.12 8.41
CA ASN A 283 -42.86 -32.06 9.42
C ASN A 283 -42.21 -30.74 8.97
N GLY A 284 -42.30 -30.39 7.68
CA GLY A 284 -41.50 -29.33 7.05
C GLY A 284 -41.58 -27.94 7.69
N SER A 285 -42.65 -27.62 8.43
CA SER A 285 -42.78 -26.36 9.18
C SER A 285 -41.91 -26.28 10.46
N GLN A 286 -41.37 -27.41 10.92
CA GLN A 286 -40.59 -27.54 12.17
C GLN A 286 -39.09 -27.75 11.91
N SER A 287 -38.62 -27.63 10.65
CA SER A 287 -37.22 -27.85 10.29
C SER A 287 -36.33 -26.72 10.82
N GLY A 288 -35.29 -27.06 11.58
CA GLY A 288 -34.24 -26.13 11.96
C GLY A 288 -33.33 -25.76 10.77
N PRO A 289 -32.51 -24.69 10.87
CA PRO A 289 -31.65 -24.26 9.76
C PRO A 289 -30.66 -25.33 9.29
N LEU A 290 -30.13 -26.16 10.19
CA LEU A 290 -29.26 -27.27 9.82
C LEU A 290 -29.98 -28.28 8.91
N ALA A 291 -31.25 -28.57 9.19
CA ALA A 291 -32.03 -29.51 8.38
C ALA A 291 -32.21 -29.03 6.94
N GLN A 292 -32.45 -27.74 6.73
CA GLN A 292 -32.59 -27.16 5.39
C GLN A 292 -31.31 -27.33 4.56
N TYR A 293 -30.14 -27.09 5.17
CA TYR A 293 -28.86 -27.29 4.47
C TYR A 293 -28.58 -28.76 4.15
N LEU A 294 -28.91 -29.68 5.06
CA LEU A 294 -28.71 -31.12 4.85
C LEU A 294 -29.71 -31.69 3.84
N GLN A 295 -30.94 -31.17 3.79
CA GLN A 295 -31.91 -31.50 2.76
C GLN A 295 -31.41 -31.11 1.37
N ALA A 296 -30.79 -29.92 1.22
CA ALA A 296 -30.17 -29.52 -0.03
C ALA A 296 -29.06 -30.49 -0.49
N VAL A 297 -28.26 -31.06 0.42
CA VAL A 297 -27.27 -32.10 0.08
C VAL A 297 -27.97 -33.35 -0.47
N GLN A 298 -29.06 -33.79 0.16
CA GLN A 298 -29.80 -34.98 -0.24
C GLN A 298 -30.47 -34.83 -1.61
N GLU A 299 -31.18 -33.72 -1.82
CA GLU A 299 -31.86 -33.42 -3.09
C GLU A 299 -30.89 -33.41 -4.26
N ASN A 300 -29.65 -33.00 -4.01
CA ASN A 300 -28.59 -32.94 -5.01
C ASN A 300 -27.69 -34.18 -5.05
N ALA A 301 -27.88 -35.17 -4.17
CA ALA A 301 -26.95 -36.29 -4.02
C ALA A 301 -26.69 -37.06 -5.33
N LYS A 302 -27.73 -37.30 -6.14
CA LYS A 302 -27.59 -37.98 -7.44
C LYS A 302 -26.75 -37.17 -8.43
N ASP A 303 -26.94 -35.85 -8.45
CA ASP A 303 -26.21 -34.96 -9.35
C ASP A 303 -24.77 -34.71 -8.88
N LEU A 304 -24.54 -34.74 -7.57
CA LEU A 304 -23.21 -34.74 -6.95
C LEU A 304 -22.43 -36.02 -7.28
N MET A 305 -23.07 -37.18 -7.13
CA MET A 305 -22.44 -38.48 -7.43
C MET A 305 -22.18 -38.70 -8.92
N SER A 306 -23.03 -38.14 -9.79
CA SER A 306 -22.83 -38.23 -11.24
C SER A 306 -21.86 -37.18 -11.80
N GLY A 307 -21.38 -36.24 -10.97
CA GLY A 307 -20.47 -35.16 -11.39
C GLY A 307 -21.17 -34.04 -12.17
N LYS A 308 -22.51 -34.04 -12.22
CA LYS A 308 -23.28 -32.93 -12.81
C LYS A 308 -23.16 -31.65 -11.99
N LYS A 309 -23.12 -31.78 -10.67
CA LYS A 309 -22.89 -30.69 -9.72
C LYS A 309 -21.55 -30.92 -9.02
N THR A 310 -20.61 -30.02 -9.22
CA THR A 310 -19.25 -30.12 -8.68
C THR A 310 -18.89 -28.92 -7.79
N GLN A 311 -19.77 -27.93 -7.70
CA GLN A 311 -19.52 -26.66 -7.01
C GLN A 311 -20.40 -26.52 -5.79
N PHE A 312 -19.80 -26.10 -4.68
CA PHE A 312 -20.47 -25.57 -3.51
C PHE A 312 -20.36 -24.05 -3.54
N VAL A 313 -21.51 -23.38 -3.56
CA VAL A 313 -21.60 -21.92 -3.65
C VAL A 313 -22.22 -21.38 -2.37
N LEU A 314 -21.62 -20.35 -1.81
CA LEU A 314 -22.16 -19.58 -0.70
C LEU A 314 -22.32 -18.13 -1.13
N LEU A 315 -23.57 -17.69 -1.28
CA LEU A 315 -23.93 -16.31 -1.55
C LEU A 315 -24.27 -15.60 -0.26
N TYR A 316 -23.96 -14.31 -0.19
CA TYR A 316 -24.29 -13.48 0.94
C TYR A 316 -24.72 -12.08 0.50
N GLU A 317 -25.53 -11.43 1.33
CA GLU A 317 -25.93 -10.03 1.20
C GLU A 317 -25.20 -9.19 2.25
N THR A 318 -24.49 -8.14 1.81
CA THR A 318 -23.88 -7.16 2.72
C THR A 318 -24.94 -6.24 3.32
N LYS A 319 -24.57 -5.43 4.32
CA LYS A 319 -25.49 -4.43 4.90
C LYS A 319 -26.00 -3.40 3.88
N GLU A 320 -25.22 -3.17 2.83
CA GLU A 320 -25.52 -2.22 1.78
C GLU A 320 -26.43 -2.84 0.70
N GLY A 321 -26.75 -4.13 0.83
CA GLY A 321 -27.58 -4.89 -0.09
C GLY A 321 -26.81 -5.47 -1.28
N GLU A 322 -25.48 -5.33 -1.30
CA GLU A 322 -24.62 -5.89 -2.33
C GLU A 322 -24.47 -7.40 -2.15
N ILE A 323 -24.49 -8.11 -3.27
CA ILE A 323 -24.33 -9.55 -3.32
C ILE A 323 -22.86 -9.87 -3.48
N GLY A 324 -22.39 -10.86 -2.72
CA GLY A 324 -21.17 -11.54 -3.10
C GLY A 324 -21.29 -13.04 -2.94
N GLY A 325 -20.34 -13.74 -3.55
CA GLY A 325 -20.30 -15.20 -3.53
C GLY A 325 -18.92 -15.75 -3.24
N PHE A 326 -18.92 -16.95 -2.67
CA PHE A 326 -17.78 -17.84 -2.59
C PHE A 326 -18.10 -19.12 -3.34
N TYR A 327 -17.14 -19.60 -4.13
CA TYR A 327 -17.32 -20.69 -5.07
C TYR A 327 -16.21 -21.70 -4.83
N PHE A 328 -16.55 -22.91 -4.40
CA PHE A 328 -15.60 -23.96 -4.05
C PHE A 328 -15.87 -25.20 -4.87
N ASN A 329 -14.80 -25.84 -5.35
CA ASN A 329 -14.89 -27.21 -5.81
C ASN A 329 -15.17 -28.13 -4.61
N ILE A 330 -16.20 -28.97 -4.71
CA ILE A 330 -16.61 -29.87 -3.62
C ILE A 330 -15.48 -30.83 -3.24
N ARG A 331 -14.66 -31.29 -4.20
CA ARG A 331 -13.51 -32.16 -3.91
C ARG A 331 -12.43 -31.45 -3.09
N GLU A 332 -12.21 -30.16 -3.32
CA GLU A 332 -11.28 -29.34 -2.54
C GLU A 332 -11.79 -29.16 -1.11
N LEU A 333 -13.09 -28.85 -0.99
CA LEU A 333 -13.77 -28.74 0.30
C LEU A 333 -13.68 -30.04 1.10
N LEU A 334 -13.76 -31.20 0.45
CA LEU A 334 -13.68 -32.52 1.09
C LEU A 334 -12.26 -32.93 1.49
N HIS A 335 -11.22 -32.52 0.75
CA HIS A 335 -9.83 -32.89 1.05
C HIS A 335 -9.22 -32.04 2.18
N ASN A 336 -9.48 -30.73 2.18
CA ASN A 336 -8.90 -29.78 3.15
C ASN A 336 -9.98 -29.07 3.96
N GLN A 337 -10.88 -29.83 4.59
CA GLN A 337 -12.07 -29.33 5.27
C GLN A 337 -11.79 -28.17 6.23
N HIS A 338 -10.82 -28.35 7.14
CA HIS A 338 -10.49 -27.33 8.15
C HIS A 338 -10.04 -26.02 7.50
N GLN A 339 -9.05 -26.09 6.60
CA GLN A 339 -8.51 -24.91 5.92
C GLN A 339 -9.54 -24.23 5.02
N ALA A 340 -10.35 -25.01 4.29
CA ALA A 340 -11.40 -24.48 3.42
C ALA A 340 -12.48 -23.75 4.21
N ILE A 341 -12.95 -24.32 5.32
CA ILE A 341 -13.95 -23.70 6.21
C ILE A 341 -13.36 -22.46 6.89
N SER A 342 -12.14 -22.52 7.43
CA SER A 342 -11.49 -21.36 8.05
C SER A 342 -11.30 -20.22 7.05
N ARG A 343 -10.87 -20.52 5.81
CA ARG A 343 -10.71 -19.53 4.74
C ARG A 343 -12.05 -18.91 4.35
N LEU A 344 -13.09 -19.72 4.14
CA LEU A 344 -14.43 -19.25 3.83
C LEU A 344 -14.92 -18.25 4.88
N ILE A 345 -14.87 -18.63 6.16
CA ILE A 345 -15.40 -17.81 7.25
C ILE A 345 -14.55 -16.55 7.44
N HIS A 346 -13.22 -16.65 7.27
CA HIS A 346 -12.33 -15.49 7.32
C HIS A 346 -12.64 -14.49 6.20
N GLU A 347 -12.87 -14.96 4.98
CA GLU A 347 -13.24 -14.07 3.88
C GLU A 347 -14.63 -13.47 4.05
N MET A 348 -15.61 -14.21 4.58
CA MET A 348 -16.91 -13.65 4.97
C MET A 348 -16.74 -12.53 6.00
N TYR A 349 -15.91 -12.74 7.02
CA TYR A 349 -15.59 -11.72 8.02
C TYR A 349 -14.92 -10.49 7.39
N LYS A 350 -13.93 -10.69 6.52
CA LYS A 350 -13.25 -9.60 5.80
C LYS A 350 -14.22 -8.78 4.97
N ARG A 351 -15.23 -9.40 4.36
CA ARG A 351 -16.25 -8.71 3.55
C ARG A 351 -17.41 -8.13 4.38
N GLY A 352 -17.29 -8.13 5.71
CA GLY A 352 -18.27 -7.53 6.60
C GLY A 352 -19.59 -8.31 6.73
N VAL A 353 -19.58 -9.60 6.37
CA VAL A 353 -20.73 -10.48 6.60
C VAL A 353 -20.90 -10.68 8.10
N ASP A 354 -22.06 -10.31 8.63
CA ASP A 354 -22.35 -10.43 10.05
C ASP A 354 -23.56 -11.34 10.32
N GLN A 355 -23.98 -11.44 11.58
CA GLN A 355 -25.09 -12.32 11.98
C GLN A 355 -26.44 -11.94 11.34
N ASN A 356 -26.59 -10.72 10.85
CA ASN A 356 -27.79 -10.21 10.20
C ASN A 356 -27.71 -10.29 8.66
N SER A 357 -26.52 -10.54 8.11
CA SER A 357 -26.36 -10.80 6.68
C SER A 357 -27.12 -12.05 6.28
N ARG A 358 -27.86 -11.95 5.17
CA ARG A 358 -28.51 -13.12 4.57
C ARG A 358 -27.46 -13.94 3.86
N VAL A 359 -27.52 -15.25 4.05
CA VAL A 359 -26.58 -16.21 3.45
C VAL A 359 -27.39 -17.34 2.84
N VAL A 360 -27.07 -17.69 1.60
CA VAL A 360 -27.68 -18.80 0.86
C VAL A 360 -26.57 -19.75 0.43
N MET A 361 -26.78 -21.05 0.63
CA MET A 361 -25.87 -22.10 0.17
C MET A 361 -26.53 -22.88 -0.96
N ALA A 362 -25.77 -23.18 -2.01
CA ALA A 362 -26.27 -23.93 -3.16
C ALA A 362 -25.23 -24.93 -3.69
N PHE A 363 -25.73 -26.04 -4.24
CA PHE A 363 -24.94 -26.96 -5.05
C PHE A 363 -25.23 -26.70 -6.52
N ALA A 364 -24.18 -26.44 -7.29
CA ALA A 364 -24.28 -25.96 -8.65
C ALA A 364 -23.41 -26.77 -9.62
N SER A 365 -23.87 -26.89 -10.87
CA SER A 365 -22.99 -27.21 -11.99
C SER A 365 -22.05 -26.03 -12.26
N PRO A 366 -20.97 -26.22 -13.05
CA PRO A 366 -20.13 -25.11 -13.51
C PRO A 366 -20.91 -23.97 -14.18
N GLU A 367 -21.91 -24.30 -15.00
CA GLU A 367 -22.77 -23.31 -15.67
C GLU A 367 -23.68 -22.56 -14.70
N GLN A 368 -24.21 -23.27 -13.70
CA GLN A 368 -25.02 -22.69 -12.63
C GLN A 368 -24.19 -21.81 -11.69
N ALA A 369 -22.96 -22.22 -11.36
CA ALA A 369 -22.05 -21.38 -10.58
C ALA A 369 -21.73 -20.09 -11.34
N ALA A 370 -21.47 -20.19 -12.65
CA ALA A 370 -21.21 -19.03 -13.50
C ALA A 370 -22.40 -18.06 -13.56
N SER A 371 -23.65 -18.53 -13.59
CA SER A 371 -24.82 -17.64 -13.57
C SER A 371 -24.95 -16.90 -12.24
N LEU A 372 -24.64 -17.54 -11.12
CA LEU A 372 -24.61 -16.88 -9.80
C LEU A 372 -23.51 -15.81 -9.72
N MET A 373 -22.38 -16.00 -10.40
CA MET A 373 -21.29 -15.02 -10.42
C MET A 373 -21.68 -13.68 -11.06
N LEU A 374 -22.64 -13.70 -11.98
CA LEU A 374 -23.14 -12.48 -12.63
C LEU A 374 -23.80 -11.51 -11.65
N ALA A 375 -24.27 -12.00 -10.50
CA ALA A 375 -24.87 -11.15 -9.48
C ALA A 375 -23.83 -10.56 -8.51
N ASN A 376 -22.56 -10.95 -8.57
CA ASN A 376 -21.55 -10.41 -7.65
C ASN A 376 -21.37 -8.89 -7.85
N GLY A 377 -21.48 -8.12 -6.76
CA GLY A 377 -21.42 -6.66 -6.78
C GLY A 377 -22.74 -5.97 -7.07
N GLU A 378 -23.77 -6.71 -7.47
CA GLU A 378 -25.11 -6.17 -7.71
C GLU A 378 -25.92 -6.05 -6.43
N ASN A 379 -26.95 -5.20 -6.45
CA ASN A 379 -27.82 -5.01 -5.29
C ASN A 379 -29.05 -5.93 -5.35
N VAL A 380 -29.29 -6.75 -4.31
CA VAL A 380 -30.41 -7.71 -4.28
C VAL A 380 -31.76 -7.03 -4.53
N LYS A 381 -31.96 -5.83 -3.99
CA LYS A 381 -33.20 -5.06 -4.14
C LYS A 381 -33.38 -4.47 -5.54
N ALA A 382 -32.29 -4.30 -6.29
CA ALA A 382 -32.37 -3.90 -7.68
C ALA A 382 -32.78 -5.08 -8.58
N LEU A 383 -32.43 -6.31 -8.18
CA LEU A 383 -32.64 -7.52 -8.99
C LEU A 383 -33.91 -8.30 -8.66
N THR A 384 -34.49 -8.13 -7.45
CA THR A 384 -35.72 -8.83 -7.03
C THR A 384 -36.73 -7.89 -6.40
N LYS A 385 -38.03 -8.16 -6.61
CA LYS A 385 -39.12 -7.30 -6.10
C LYS A 385 -39.13 -7.19 -4.57
N ASP A 386 -38.79 -8.28 -3.88
CA ASP A 386 -38.82 -8.36 -2.42
C ASP A 386 -37.44 -8.28 -1.77
N GLY A 387 -36.38 -8.08 -2.57
CA GLY A 387 -35.00 -8.09 -2.08
C GLY A 387 -34.60 -9.44 -1.49
N ASN A 388 -35.13 -10.56 -1.99
CA ASN A 388 -34.92 -11.88 -1.42
C ASN A 388 -33.75 -12.61 -2.12
N LEU A 389 -32.65 -12.82 -1.39
CA LEU A 389 -31.46 -13.49 -1.89
C LEU A 389 -31.72 -14.95 -2.30
N GLN A 390 -32.63 -15.65 -1.61
CA GLN A 390 -32.99 -17.03 -1.94
C GLN A 390 -33.70 -17.11 -3.29
N GLU A 391 -34.71 -16.26 -3.50
CA GLU A 391 -35.47 -16.18 -4.76
C GLU A 391 -34.55 -15.83 -5.94
N LEU A 392 -33.64 -14.87 -5.76
CA LEU A 392 -32.65 -14.52 -6.77
C LEU A 392 -31.74 -15.70 -7.12
N THR A 393 -31.30 -16.45 -6.10
CA THR A 393 -30.44 -17.61 -6.29
C THR A 393 -31.16 -18.67 -7.13
N GLU A 394 -32.42 -18.96 -6.81
CA GLU A 394 -33.24 -19.92 -7.56
C GLU A 394 -33.44 -19.49 -9.02
N LEU A 395 -33.81 -18.22 -9.25
CA LEU A 395 -33.97 -17.65 -10.59
C LEU A 395 -32.70 -17.77 -11.45
N LEU A 396 -31.54 -17.47 -10.88
CA LEU A 396 -30.26 -17.56 -11.58
C LEU A 396 -29.83 -19.01 -11.85
N LEU A 397 -30.17 -19.95 -10.96
CA LEU A 397 -29.90 -21.37 -11.14
C LEU A 397 -30.80 -22.00 -12.22
N GLU A 398 -32.08 -21.61 -12.27
CA GLU A 398 -33.06 -22.10 -13.26
C GLU A 398 -32.75 -21.63 -14.68
N ASN A 399 -32.24 -20.40 -14.82
CA ASN A 399 -31.92 -19.79 -16.11
C ASN A 399 -30.44 -20.00 -16.51
N ALA A 400 -29.72 -20.89 -15.83
CA ALA A 400 -28.34 -21.19 -16.14
C ALA A 400 -28.20 -21.75 -17.57
N GLY A 401 -27.48 -21.01 -18.42
CA GLY A 401 -27.29 -21.35 -19.84
C GLY A 401 -28.22 -20.61 -20.82
N ASP A 402 -29.21 -19.84 -20.33
CA ASP A 402 -29.98 -18.90 -21.15
C ASP A 402 -29.46 -17.47 -20.95
N SER A 403 -28.54 -17.06 -21.84
CA SER A 403 -27.91 -15.75 -21.76
C SER A 403 -28.90 -14.58 -21.88
N LYS A 404 -30.04 -14.77 -22.58
CA LYS A 404 -31.06 -13.72 -22.73
C LYS A 404 -31.91 -13.59 -21.48
N ALA A 405 -32.23 -14.70 -20.82
CA ALA A 405 -32.92 -14.69 -19.54
C ALA A 405 -32.03 -14.08 -18.44
N LEU A 406 -30.75 -14.46 -18.39
CA LEU A 406 -29.80 -13.91 -17.42
C LEU A 406 -29.59 -12.40 -17.59
N ALA A 407 -29.45 -11.90 -18.83
CA ALA A 407 -29.34 -10.45 -19.09
C ALA A 407 -30.57 -9.66 -18.60
N ARG A 408 -31.77 -10.26 -18.68
CA ARG A 408 -33.00 -9.64 -18.16
C ARG A 408 -33.05 -9.61 -16.63
N ILE A 409 -32.47 -10.61 -15.98
CA ILE A 409 -32.43 -10.70 -14.51
C ILE A 409 -31.44 -9.68 -13.94
N VAL A 410 -30.23 -9.58 -14.51
CA VAL A 410 -29.15 -8.72 -13.98
C VAL A 410 -29.24 -7.28 -14.50
N GLY A 411 -30.04 -7.02 -15.55
CA GLY A 411 -30.39 -5.67 -15.98
C GLY A 411 -29.37 -4.95 -16.85
N HIS A 412 -28.28 -5.63 -17.25
CA HIS A 412 -27.31 -5.14 -18.22
C HIS A 412 -26.87 -6.26 -19.17
N ASP A 413 -26.35 -5.89 -20.36
CA ASP A 413 -25.73 -6.87 -21.26
C ASP A 413 -24.61 -7.60 -20.50
N VAL A 414 -24.60 -8.93 -20.58
CA VAL A 414 -23.64 -9.79 -19.89
C VAL A 414 -22.29 -9.70 -20.63
N ALA A 415 -21.61 -8.56 -20.53
CA ALA A 415 -20.21 -8.45 -20.88
C ALA A 415 -19.42 -9.17 -19.78
N ILE A 416 -19.26 -10.49 -19.96
CA ILE A 416 -18.46 -11.33 -19.07
C ILE A 416 -17.05 -10.74 -19.08
N ASP A 417 -16.61 -10.17 -17.96
CA ASP A 417 -15.25 -9.65 -17.85
C ASP A 417 -14.23 -10.80 -18.00
N GLU A 418 -12.99 -10.45 -18.32
CA GLU A 418 -11.92 -11.42 -18.61
C GLU A 418 -11.68 -12.37 -17.41
N LYS A 419 -11.88 -11.86 -16.18
CA LYS A 419 -11.82 -12.59 -14.92
C LYS A 419 -12.94 -13.61 -14.75
N THR A 420 -14.17 -13.28 -15.11
CA THR A 420 -15.31 -14.22 -15.09
C THR A 420 -15.17 -15.26 -16.20
N LEU A 421 -14.60 -14.93 -17.36
CA LEU A 421 -14.26 -15.91 -18.40
C LEU A 421 -13.18 -16.90 -17.95
N GLU A 422 -12.16 -16.43 -17.24
CA GLU A 422 -11.11 -17.26 -16.64
C GLU A 422 -11.70 -18.20 -15.58
N ILE A 423 -12.55 -17.68 -14.69
CA ILE A 423 -13.24 -18.51 -13.70
C ILE A 423 -14.20 -19.51 -14.36
N ILE A 424 -14.93 -19.13 -15.41
CA ILE A 424 -15.77 -20.05 -16.19
C ILE A 424 -14.93 -21.16 -16.82
N ARG A 425 -13.71 -20.85 -17.27
CA ARG A 425 -12.77 -21.84 -17.83
C ARG A 425 -12.29 -22.81 -16.74
N ASP A 426 -11.93 -22.30 -15.57
CA ASP A 426 -11.52 -23.10 -14.41
C ASP A 426 -12.66 -23.99 -13.88
N LEU A 427 -13.87 -23.42 -13.79
CA LEU A 427 -15.08 -24.16 -13.43
C LEU A 427 -15.40 -25.25 -14.46
N LYS A 428 -15.16 -25.01 -15.76
CA LYS A 428 -15.35 -26.02 -16.81
C LYS A 428 -14.30 -27.13 -16.77
N HIS A 429 -13.06 -26.86 -16.38
CA HIS A 429 -12.07 -27.93 -16.13
C HIS A 429 -12.50 -28.88 -14.99
N SER A 430 -13.36 -28.42 -14.07
CA SER A 430 -13.95 -29.32 -13.05
C SER A 430 -15.00 -30.29 -13.63
N LYS A 431 -15.55 -30.04 -14.81
CA LYS A 431 -16.60 -30.86 -15.44
C LYS A 431 -16.05 -32.20 -15.97
N GLU A 432 -14.73 -32.30 -16.12
CA GLU A 432 -14.02 -33.53 -16.49
C GLU A 432 -13.73 -34.44 -15.29
N GLN A 433 -14.07 -34.00 -14.07
CA GLN A 433 -13.91 -34.80 -12.86
C GLN A 433 -15.08 -35.76 -12.67
N ASN A 434 -14.78 -37.01 -12.27
CA ASN A 434 -15.78 -37.95 -11.78
C ASN A 434 -16.56 -37.30 -10.61
N GLY A 435 -17.84 -37.62 -10.44
CA GLY A 435 -18.62 -37.18 -9.28
C GLY A 435 -18.05 -37.68 -7.95
N ILE A 436 -18.71 -37.36 -6.84
CA ILE A 436 -18.26 -37.80 -5.50
C ILE A 436 -18.81 -39.19 -5.15
N GLU A 437 -18.06 -39.96 -4.38
CA GLU A 437 -18.50 -41.29 -3.94
C GLU A 437 -19.64 -41.19 -2.91
N PRO A 438 -20.50 -42.22 -2.75
CA PRO A 438 -21.53 -42.24 -1.72
C PRO A 438 -20.98 -41.98 -0.30
N THR A 439 -19.77 -42.49 -0.02
CA THR A 439 -19.09 -42.25 1.26
C THR A 439 -18.65 -40.79 1.45
N GLU A 440 -18.40 -40.07 0.35
CA GLU A 440 -18.03 -38.65 0.35
C GLU A 440 -19.23 -37.73 0.51
N VAL A 441 -20.42 -38.15 0.07
CA VAL A 441 -21.68 -37.44 0.39
C VAL A 441 -21.86 -37.34 1.91
N MET A 442 -21.56 -38.40 2.66
CA MET A 442 -21.59 -38.38 4.13
C MET A 442 -20.56 -37.44 4.75
N LYS A 443 -19.36 -37.33 4.15
CA LYS A 443 -18.37 -36.33 4.57
C LYS A 443 -18.87 -34.91 4.30
N LEU A 444 -19.62 -34.69 3.22
CA LEU A 444 -20.22 -33.39 2.92
C LEU A 444 -21.28 -32.99 3.96
N PHE A 445 -22.13 -33.91 4.40
CA PHE A 445 -23.04 -33.67 5.54
C PHE A 445 -22.26 -33.21 6.80
N GLN A 446 -21.12 -33.84 7.10
CA GLN A 446 -20.26 -33.45 8.22
C GLN A 446 -19.68 -32.05 8.03
N VAL A 447 -19.18 -31.72 6.84
CA VAL A 447 -18.65 -30.38 6.51
C VAL A 447 -19.70 -29.30 6.74
N ILE A 448 -20.92 -29.49 6.24
CA ILE A 448 -22.03 -28.55 6.41
C ILE A 448 -22.37 -28.38 7.90
N ALA A 449 -22.39 -29.46 8.68
CA ALA A 449 -22.61 -29.40 10.12
C ALA A 449 -21.50 -28.61 10.85
N VAL A 450 -20.23 -28.75 10.42
CA VAL A 450 -19.09 -27.99 10.98
C VAL A 450 -19.18 -26.51 10.62
N ILE A 451 -19.56 -26.15 9.39
CA ILE A 451 -19.80 -24.76 9.00
C ILE A 451 -20.89 -24.14 9.88
N PHE A 452 -22.01 -24.85 10.05
CA PHE A 452 -23.13 -24.40 10.89
C PHE A 452 -22.72 -24.23 12.36
N GLU A 453 -21.98 -25.19 12.91
CA GLU A 453 -21.53 -25.11 14.30
C GLU A 453 -20.48 -24.01 14.52
N THR A 454 -19.59 -23.80 13.55
CA THR A 454 -18.62 -22.69 13.61
C THR A 454 -19.35 -21.35 13.65
N ARG A 455 -20.40 -21.18 12.85
CA ARG A 455 -21.26 -19.99 12.89
C ARG A 455 -21.84 -19.76 14.29
N ASN A 456 -22.39 -20.81 14.93
CA ASN A 456 -22.97 -20.67 16.27
C ASN A 456 -21.93 -20.27 17.32
N ILE A 457 -20.74 -20.87 17.28
CA ILE A 457 -19.63 -20.51 18.18
C ILE A 457 -19.25 -19.04 18.00
N LEU A 458 -19.12 -18.58 16.75
CA LEU A 458 -18.72 -17.20 16.43
C LEU A 458 -19.81 -16.18 16.78
N ILE A 459 -21.10 -16.49 16.59
CA ILE A 459 -22.21 -15.62 17.02
C ILE A 459 -22.16 -15.40 18.53
N ASN A 460 -21.94 -16.46 19.31
CA ASN A 460 -21.82 -16.36 20.76
C ASN A 460 -20.62 -15.51 21.18
N TRP A 461 -19.50 -15.62 20.47
CA TRP A 461 -18.32 -14.78 20.68
C TRP A 461 -18.57 -13.30 20.34
N ILE A 462 -19.21 -13.02 19.19
CA ILE A 462 -19.53 -11.65 18.75
C ILE A 462 -20.46 -10.95 19.74
N ASN A 463 -21.48 -11.67 20.24
CA ASN A 463 -22.49 -11.17 21.16
C ASN A 463 -22.03 -11.16 22.62
N ALA A 464 -20.85 -11.70 22.94
CA ALA A 464 -20.30 -11.64 24.28
C ALA A 464 -19.97 -10.18 24.67
N PRO A 465 -20.31 -9.74 25.90
CA PRO A 465 -19.85 -8.46 26.45
C PRO A 465 -18.33 -8.29 26.34
N VAL A 466 -17.83 -7.06 26.18
CA VAL A 466 -16.39 -6.78 25.94
C VAL A 466 -15.45 -7.44 26.96
N HIS A 467 -15.83 -7.44 28.24
CA HIS A 467 -15.07 -8.09 29.32
C HIS A 467 -15.08 -9.64 29.27
N LEU A 468 -16.03 -10.23 28.55
CA LEU A 468 -16.13 -11.66 28.28
C LEU A 468 -15.53 -12.04 26.92
N LYS A 469 -15.27 -11.08 26.01
CA LYS A 469 -14.60 -11.35 24.73
C LYS A 469 -13.17 -11.82 24.94
N GLU A 470 -12.41 -11.15 25.79
CA GLU A 470 -11.05 -11.58 26.12
C GLU A 470 -11.04 -12.98 26.78
N GLN A 471 -12.00 -13.27 27.67
CA GLN A 471 -12.12 -14.59 28.28
C GLN A 471 -12.58 -15.69 27.32
N THR A 472 -13.50 -15.39 26.40
CA THR A 472 -13.95 -16.35 25.38
C THR A 472 -12.87 -16.59 24.32
N GLU A 473 -12.07 -15.58 23.99
CA GLU A 473 -10.88 -15.74 23.14
C GLU A 473 -9.79 -16.53 23.84
N GLU A 474 -9.48 -16.24 25.11
CA GLU A 474 -8.54 -17.04 25.90
C GLU A 474 -9.02 -18.48 26.03
N ALA A 475 -10.33 -18.71 26.18
CA ALA A 475 -10.90 -20.06 26.22
C ALA A 475 -10.82 -20.79 24.87
N LEU A 476 -11.05 -20.09 23.75
CA LEU A 476 -10.95 -20.65 22.40
C LEU A 476 -9.48 -20.90 21.99
N LEU A 477 -8.59 -19.95 22.29
CA LEU A 477 -7.15 -20.01 21.96
C LEU A 477 -6.37 -20.89 22.95
N GLY A 478 -6.88 -21.06 24.16
CA GLY A 478 -6.27 -21.82 25.26
C GLY A 478 -6.85 -23.22 25.45
N ALA A 479 -7.40 -23.85 24.40
CA ALA A 479 -8.05 -25.17 24.42
C ALA A 479 -7.40 -26.15 25.42
N GLY A 480 -8.00 -26.24 26.61
CA GLY A 480 -7.50 -27.03 27.73
C GLY A 480 -8.38 -27.02 28.97
N LYS A 481 -9.19 -25.97 29.23
CA LYS A 481 -10.17 -26.00 30.34
C LYS A 481 -11.47 -25.29 29.97
N THR A 482 -12.56 -26.03 30.08
CA THR A 482 -13.95 -25.59 29.95
C THR A 482 -14.25 -24.46 30.94
N PRO A 483 -14.90 -23.35 30.56
CA PRO A 483 -15.48 -22.43 31.52
C PRO A 483 -16.92 -22.85 31.83
N ALA A 484 -17.20 -23.00 33.12
CA ALA A 484 -18.54 -23.12 33.67
C ALA A 484 -19.33 -21.83 33.45
N ILE A 485 -20.60 -21.98 33.10
CA ILE A 485 -21.59 -20.92 33.04
C ILE A 485 -21.78 -20.37 34.46
N VAL A 486 -21.52 -19.09 34.70
CA VAL A 486 -21.92 -18.40 35.93
C VAL A 486 -22.64 -17.12 35.58
N GLY A 487 -23.89 -17.03 36.03
CA GLY A 487 -24.75 -15.88 35.82
C GLY A 487 -24.52 -14.74 36.82
N GLY A 488 -25.01 -13.56 36.43
CA GLY A 488 -25.61 -12.60 37.36
C GLY A 488 -24.78 -11.39 37.79
N LYS A 489 -25.31 -10.23 37.38
CA LYS A 489 -25.41 -8.93 38.09
C LYS A 489 -24.20 -7.97 38.06
N GLY A 490 -24.37 -6.94 37.23
CA GLY A 490 -24.41 -5.53 37.64
C GLY A 490 -23.12 -4.90 38.17
N ASN A 491 -22.46 -4.08 37.35
CA ASN A 491 -22.10 -2.70 37.75
C ASN A 491 -21.62 -1.85 36.56
N GLN A 492 -21.86 -0.55 36.70
CA GLN A 492 -21.87 0.50 35.70
C GLN A 492 -20.54 0.67 34.93
N ALA A 493 -20.63 0.79 33.59
CA ALA A 493 -19.52 1.12 32.72
C ALA A 493 -19.19 2.62 32.78
N LYS A 494 -17.95 2.95 33.14
CA LYS A 494 -17.36 4.28 32.96
C LYS A 494 -17.21 4.57 31.46
N ARG A 495 -17.93 5.58 30.96
CA ARG A 495 -17.64 6.26 29.69
C ARG A 495 -16.26 6.90 29.77
N VAL A 496 -15.30 6.43 29.00
CA VAL A 496 -14.05 7.16 28.75
C VAL A 496 -14.36 8.23 27.71
N ARG A 497 -14.19 9.48 28.14
CA ARG A 497 -14.40 10.71 27.39
C ARG A 497 -13.41 10.81 26.23
N PHE A 498 -13.93 11.23 25.09
CA PHE A 498 -13.16 11.89 24.04
C PHE A 498 -12.41 13.09 24.63
N LEU A 499 -11.12 13.20 24.33
CA LEU A 499 -10.28 14.37 24.58
C LEU A 499 -9.98 15.04 23.22
N PRO A 500 -9.68 16.35 23.20
CA PRO A 500 -10.51 17.36 22.55
C PRO A 500 -9.74 18.17 21.50
N ASP A 501 -10.46 19.08 20.83
CA ASP A 501 -10.01 20.23 20.04
C ASP A 501 -8.49 20.50 20.00
N LEU A 502 -7.89 20.20 18.85
CA LEU A 502 -6.62 20.77 18.41
C LEU A 502 -6.86 21.60 17.13
N VAL A 503 -7.48 22.76 17.31
CA VAL A 503 -7.33 23.88 16.36
C VAL A 503 -6.85 25.09 17.16
N LYS A 504 -5.54 25.30 17.18
CA LYS A 504 -4.97 26.63 17.41
C LYS A 504 -4.21 27.02 16.15
N LYS A 505 -4.72 28.05 15.47
CA LYS A 505 -4.05 28.77 14.38
C LYS A 505 -2.66 29.22 14.83
N PRO A 506 -1.62 29.09 14.00
CA PRO A 506 -0.44 29.93 14.13
C PRO A 506 -0.76 31.33 13.59
N THR A 507 -0.57 32.31 14.47
CA THR A 507 -0.49 33.74 14.17
C THR A 507 0.71 33.99 13.26
N VAL A 508 0.48 34.73 12.18
CA VAL A 508 1.53 35.24 11.29
C VAL A 508 2.38 36.24 12.06
N THR A 509 3.69 35.97 12.18
CA THR A 509 4.70 37.02 12.45
C THR A 509 5.63 37.10 11.24
N LEU A 510 5.46 38.18 10.48
CA LEU A 510 6.44 38.72 9.55
C LEU A 510 7.62 39.28 10.35
N SER A 511 8.84 38.90 9.97
CA SER A 511 10.02 39.78 10.04
C SER A 511 11.19 39.22 9.21
N ASP A 512 11.52 39.98 8.19
CA ASP A 512 12.86 40.41 7.77
C ASP A 512 13.86 39.44 7.10
N THR A 513 13.94 39.64 5.78
CA THR A 513 15.10 40.02 4.95
C THR A 513 16.54 39.63 5.33
N ASP A 514 17.28 39.30 4.26
CA ASP A 514 18.74 39.24 4.08
C ASP A 514 19.50 37.97 4.47
N GLN A 515 19.53 37.02 3.52
CA GLN A 515 20.62 36.04 3.39
C GLN A 515 21.27 36.11 1.99
N PRO A 516 22.62 36.06 1.90
CA PRO A 516 23.36 36.37 0.67
C PRO A 516 23.21 35.28 -0.41
N ALA A 517 23.13 35.72 -1.67
CA ALA A 517 22.86 34.92 -2.87
C ALA A 517 23.79 33.71 -3.13
N ALA A 518 24.91 33.59 -2.41
CA ALA A 518 25.80 32.43 -2.48
C ALA A 518 25.27 31.21 -1.71
N LYS A 519 24.59 31.39 -0.56
CA LYS A 519 24.01 30.28 0.23
C LYS A 519 22.83 29.61 -0.48
N ARG A 520 22.06 30.37 -1.28
CA ARG A 520 20.88 29.87 -2.00
C ARG A 520 21.21 28.82 -3.07
N LYS A 521 22.39 28.89 -3.70
CA LYS A 521 22.78 27.92 -4.74
C LYS A 521 23.22 26.57 -4.17
N ASP A 522 23.85 26.57 -3.00
CA ASP A 522 24.32 25.34 -2.35
C ASP A 522 23.15 24.58 -1.68
N GLU A 523 22.17 25.30 -1.11
CA GLU A 523 20.93 24.72 -0.58
C GLU A 523 20.05 24.10 -1.70
N GLU A 524 19.93 24.76 -2.85
CA GLU A 524 19.14 24.27 -3.98
C GLU A 524 19.77 23.04 -4.66
N LEU A 525 21.11 22.94 -4.65
CA LEU A 525 21.84 21.77 -5.12
C LEU A 525 21.74 20.59 -4.15
N LEU A 526 21.70 20.87 -2.85
CA LEU A 526 21.52 19.87 -1.80
C LEU A 526 20.10 19.30 -1.80
N ASP A 527 19.08 20.16 -1.93
CA ASP A 527 17.67 19.75 -2.02
C ASP A 527 17.41 18.86 -3.25
N LYS A 528 18.02 19.16 -4.41
CA LYS A 528 17.94 18.30 -5.61
C LYS A 528 18.57 16.92 -5.39
N LYS A 529 19.67 16.84 -4.63
CA LYS A 529 20.34 15.57 -4.33
C LYS A 529 19.55 14.72 -3.33
N ILE A 530 18.96 15.35 -2.33
CA ILE A 530 18.05 14.69 -1.38
C ILE A 530 16.85 14.09 -2.13
N GLN A 531 16.28 14.85 -3.07
CA GLN A 531 15.18 14.37 -3.89
C GLN A 531 15.56 13.12 -4.71
N VAL A 532 16.71 13.14 -5.40
CA VAL A 532 17.20 11.97 -6.17
C VAL A 532 17.43 10.75 -5.26
N ALA A 533 17.93 10.95 -4.04
CA ALA A 533 18.13 9.87 -3.09
C ALA A 533 16.81 9.26 -2.61
N LEU A 534 15.81 10.11 -2.30
CA LEU A 534 14.48 9.64 -1.89
C LEU A 534 13.76 8.92 -3.03
N GLU A 535 13.88 9.40 -4.27
CA GLU A 535 13.31 8.72 -5.45
C GLU A 535 13.92 7.31 -5.64
N ALA A 536 15.22 7.14 -5.42
CA ALA A 536 15.87 5.83 -5.49
C ALA A 536 15.42 4.89 -4.37
N VAL A 537 15.17 5.42 -3.16
CA VAL A 537 14.60 4.65 -2.04
C VAL A 537 13.17 4.24 -2.36
N ASP A 538 12.34 5.16 -2.86
CA ASP A 538 10.94 4.90 -3.19
C ASP A 538 10.82 3.85 -4.31
N GLN A 539 11.69 3.91 -5.31
CA GLN A 539 11.76 2.90 -6.37
C GLN A 539 12.10 1.52 -5.81
N ALA A 540 13.08 1.42 -4.90
CA ALA A 540 13.45 0.15 -4.27
C ALA A 540 12.30 -0.44 -3.41
N LEU A 541 11.49 0.41 -2.77
CA LEU A 541 10.32 0.00 -2.00
C LEU A 541 9.16 -0.45 -2.89
N GLU A 542 8.94 0.20 -4.04
CA GLU A 542 7.95 -0.26 -5.02
C GLU A 542 8.38 -1.58 -5.70
N GLU A 543 9.67 -1.78 -5.97
CA GLU A 543 10.18 -3.08 -6.44
C GLU A 543 9.96 -4.19 -5.40
N LEU A 544 10.20 -3.91 -4.11
CA LEU A 544 9.88 -4.83 -3.03
C LEU A 544 8.39 -5.17 -2.96
N LYS A 545 7.52 -4.16 -3.09
CA LYS A 545 6.08 -4.33 -3.10
C LYS A 545 5.59 -5.17 -4.29
N GLY A 546 6.14 -4.94 -5.48
CA GLY A 546 5.89 -5.78 -6.65
C GLY A 546 6.28 -7.23 -6.40
N LYS A 547 7.49 -7.45 -5.87
CA LYS A 547 7.99 -8.80 -5.56
C LYS A 547 7.19 -9.52 -4.46
N ILE A 548 6.61 -8.77 -3.53
CA ILE A 548 5.67 -9.31 -2.53
C ILE A 548 4.37 -9.75 -3.20
N GLY A 549 3.89 -9.01 -4.20
CA GLY A 549 2.73 -9.37 -5.01
C GLY A 549 2.88 -10.71 -5.73
N ASP A 550 4.11 -11.08 -6.10
CA ASP A 550 4.43 -12.34 -6.79
C ASP A 550 4.52 -13.56 -5.84
N ILE A 551 4.48 -13.35 -4.52
CA ILE A 551 4.51 -14.45 -3.56
C ILE A 551 3.19 -15.23 -3.64
N ASN A 552 3.28 -16.55 -3.80
CA ASN A 552 2.12 -17.42 -3.65
C ASN A 552 1.69 -17.48 -2.18
N GLN A 553 0.74 -16.60 -1.83
CA GLN A 553 0.21 -16.39 -0.49
C GLN A 553 -0.40 -17.66 0.12
N HIS A 554 -0.83 -18.60 -0.73
CA HIS A 554 -1.44 -19.86 -0.28
C HIS A 554 -0.40 -20.92 0.08
N LYS A 555 0.84 -20.79 -0.40
CA LYS A 555 1.94 -21.74 -0.15
C LYS A 555 2.91 -21.24 0.93
N TYR A 556 3.08 -19.92 1.06
CA TYR A 556 4.09 -19.31 1.92
C TYR A 556 3.51 -18.18 2.78
N ASP A 557 2.50 -18.47 3.60
CA ASP A 557 1.76 -17.46 4.38
C ASP A 557 2.64 -16.70 5.38
N LYS A 558 3.50 -17.40 6.13
CA LYS A 558 4.45 -16.81 7.07
C LYS A 558 5.48 -15.90 6.38
N ALA A 559 5.95 -16.31 5.21
CA ALA A 559 6.92 -15.53 4.45
C ALA A 559 6.26 -14.31 3.80
N TYR A 560 5.02 -14.43 3.35
CA TYR A 560 4.23 -13.31 2.83
C TYR A 560 4.00 -12.24 3.91
N GLU A 561 3.59 -12.64 5.11
CA GLU A 561 3.41 -11.70 6.23
C GLU A 561 4.73 -11.07 6.69
N ALA A 562 5.83 -11.84 6.73
CA ALA A 562 7.16 -11.31 7.03
C ALA A 562 7.61 -10.29 5.97
N ALA A 563 7.32 -10.53 4.69
CA ALA A 563 7.67 -9.62 3.61
C ALA A 563 6.84 -8.33 3.63
N LYS A 564 5.54 -8.42 3.95
CA LYS A 564 4.69 -7.24 4.19
C LYS A 564 5.16 -6.42 5.38
N THR A 565 5.53 -7.09 6.47
CA THR A 565 6.07 -6.43 7.67
C THR A 565 7.38 -5.71 7.34
N LEU A 566 8.27 -6.35 6.57
CA LEU A 566 9.51 -5.74 6.07
C LEU A 566 9.21 -4.47 5.26
N LEU A 567 8.30 -4.54 4.28
CA LEU A 567 7.93 -3.39 3.45
C LEU A 567 7.40 -2.23 4.31
N ARG A 568 6.50 -2.51 5.26
CA ARG A 568 5.95 -1.51 6.19
C ARG A 568 7.05 -0.83 6.99
N GLN A 569 7.93 -1.61 7.64
CA GLN A 569 9.00 -1.07 8.48
C GLN A 569 10.03 -0.26 7.69
N LEU A 570 10.33 -0.66 6.45
CA LEU A 570 11.20 0.12 5.56
C LEU A 570 10.55 1.43 5.11
N GLN A 571 9.24 1.44 4.86
CA GLN A 571 8.47 2.65 4.58
C GLN A 571 8.44 3.61 5.79
N GLU A 572 8.24 3.09 7.00
CA GLU A 572 8.32 3.86 8.25
C GLU A 572 9.71 4.46 8.44
N THR A 573 10.76 3.68 8.16
CA THR A 573 12.16 4.13 8.24
C THR A 573 12.45 5.24 7.22
N ARG A 574 11.91 5.12 6.00
CA ARG A 574 11.98 6.16 4.96
C ARG A 574 11.28 7.44 5.38
N ASP A 575 10.06 7.33 5.90
CA ASP A 575 9.30 8.50 6.32
C ASP A 575 9.96 9.21 7.51
N GLN A 576 10.54 8.45 8.45
CA GLN A 576 11.33 9.03 9.55
C GLN A 576 12.61 9.73 9.05
N TYR A 577 13.27 9.17 8.04
CA TYR A 577 14.44 9.82 7.43
C TYR A 577 14.09 11.15 6.77
N VAL A 578 12.94 11.27 6.13
CA VAL A 578 12.44 12.56 5.60
C VAL A 578 12.23 13.57 6.74
N VAL A 579 11.65 13.14 7.86
CA VAL A 579 11.49 13.99 9.05
C VAL A 579 12.86 14.45 9.58
N ASP A 580 13.81 13.53 9.71
CA ASP A 580 15.15 13.83 10.23
C ASP A 580 15.93 14.79 9.30
N LEU A 581 15.75 14.67 7.97
CA LEU A 581 16.36 15.58 6.98
C LEU A 581 15.75 16.99 6.97
N THR A 582 14.53 17.15 7.46
CA THR A 582 13.85 18.46 7.54
C THR A 582 14.04 19.15 8.88
N ASN A 583 14.61 18.47 9.87
CA ASN A 583 14.89 19.01 11.19
C ASN A 583 16.17 19.87 11.19
N PRO A 584 16.11 21.19 11.48
CA PRO A 584 17.27 22.08 11.49
C PRO A 584 18.37 21.69 12.50
N GLN A 585 18.05 20.83 13.47
CA GLN A 585 18.98 20.38 14.52
C GLN A 585 19.69 19.07 14.21
N THR A 586 19.28 18.33 13.16
CA THR A 586 19.85 17.02 12.82
C THR A 586 20.82 17.17 11.65
N ASN A 587 22.08 16.74 11.84
CA ASN A 587 23.06 16.75 10.76
C ASN A 587 22.70 15.68 9.71
N PHE A 588 22.77 16.01 8.41
CA PHE A 588 22.54 15.09 7.29
C PHE A 588 23.27 13.75 7.42
N ASN A 589 24.50 13.78 7.95
CA ASN A 589 25.30 12.57 8.18
C ASN A 589 24.71 11.69 9.28
N GLU A 590 24.14 12.30 10.32
CA GLU A 590 23.51 11.59 11.44
C GLU A 590 22.18 10.98 11.02
N ALA A 591 21.36 11.74 10.28
CA ALA A 591 20.11 11.23 9.70
C ALA A 591 20.38 10.05 8.74
N GLY A 592 21.41 10.15 7.90
CA GLY A 592 21.79 9.08 6.98
C GLY A 592 22.31 7.82 7.69
N LEU A 593 23.05 7.98 8.79
CA LEU A 593 23.50 6.87 9.63
C LEU A 593 22.33 6.19 10.33
N LYS A 594 21.40 6.95 10.94
CA LYS A 594 20.19 6.42 11.58
C LYS A 594 19.34 5.61 10.61
N PHE A 595 19.12 6.14 9.40
CA PHE A 595 18.39 5.41 8.36
C PHE A 595 19.11 4.12 7.95
N LYS A 596 20.43 4.17 7.72
CA LYS A 596 21.22 2.99 7.35
C LYS A 596 21.12 1.89 8.41
N GLU A 597 21.25 2.25 9.69
CA GLU A 597 21.15 1.30 10.79
C GLU A 597 19.74 0.73 10.94
N ALA A 598 18.71 1.56 10.82
CA ALA A 598 17.32 1.12 10.87
C ALA A 598 16.97 0.17 9.71
N CYS A 599 17.35 0.48 8.47
CA CYS A 599 17.15 -0.42 7.34
C CYS A 599 17.91 -1.74 7.51
N LYS A 600 19.13 -1.69 8.06
CA LYS A 600 19.92 -2.90 8.34
C LYS A 600 19.22 -3.79 9.37
N LEU A 601 18.72 -3.23 10.47
CA LEU A 601 18.01 -3.98 11.51
C LEU A 601 16.73 -4.62 10.96
N VAL A 602 15.90 -3.82 10.27
CA VAL A 602 14.64 -4.28 9.69
C VAL A 602 14.86 -5.41 8.67
N ILE A 603 15.90 -5.32 7.83
CA ILE A 603 16.24 -6.37 6.88
C ILE A 603 16.82 -7.61 7.59
N GLN A 604 17.64 -7.42 8.63
CA GLN A 604 18.21 -8.54 9.40
C GLN A 604 17.13 -9.33 10.16
N ASP A 605 16.09 -8.67 10.66
CA ASP A 605 14.99 -9.33 11.37
C ASP A 605 14.11 -10.16 10.42
N ALA A 606 13.87 -9.67 9.19
CA ALA A 606 13.06 -10.38 8.20
C ALA A 606 13.83 -11.50 7.48
N LYS A 607 15.16 -11.38 7.38
CA LYS A 607 16.02 -12.29 6.59
C LYS A 607 15.85 -13.78 6.92
N PRO A 608 15.83 -14.24 8.19
CA PRO A 608 15.77 -15.67 8.50
C PRO A 608 14.52 -16.37 7.95
N ILE A 609 13.38 -15.67 7.94
CA ILE A 609 12.11 -16.22 7.45
C ILE A 609 12.07 -16.18 5.92
N LEU A 610 12.44 -15.04 5.33
CA LEU A 610 12.37 -14.83 3.88
C LEU A 610 13.44 -15.59 3.09
N GLU A 611 14.61 -15.81 3.69
CA GLU A 611 15.66 -16.64 3.09
C GLU A 611 15.28 -18.13 3.12
N LYS A 612 14.76 -18.61 4.26
CA LYS A 612 14.36 -20.00 4.42
C LYS A 612 13.20 -20.39 3.51
N ASP A 613 12.16 -19.56 3.44
CA ASP A 613 10.90 -19.94 2.81
C ASP A 613 10.81 -19.48 1.34
N LEU A 614 11.51 -18.39 0.95
CA LEU A 614 11.45 -17.81 -0.39
C LEU A 614 12.81 -17.71 -1.10
N GLY A 615 13.92 -18.04 -0.44
CA GLY A 615 15.27 -17.91 -1.02
C GLY A 615 15.70 -16.45 -1.24
N TRP A 616 15.10 -15.48 -0.53
CA TRP A 616 15.33 -14.05 -0.76
C TRP A 616 16.63 -13.51 -0.14
N GLY A 617 17.51 -14.34 0.41
CA GLY A 617 18.73 -13.89 1.11
C GLY A 617 19.59 -12.93 0.27
N GLU A 618 19.86 -13.28 -0.99
CA GLU A 618 20.65 -12.44 -1.91
C GLU A 618 19.88 -11.20 -2.37
N TYR A 619 18.57 -11.33 -2.55
CA TYR A 619 17.71 -10.20 -2.90
C TYR A 619 17.69 -9.15 -1.78
N LEU A 620 17.53 -9.57 -0.53
CA LEU A 620 17.53 -8.67 0.64
C LEU A 620 18.88 -7.98 0.83
N LYS A 621 19.98 -8.67 0.53
CA LYS A 621 21.34 -8.08 0.52
C LYS A 621 21.44 -6.97 -0.53
N ASN A 622 20.93 -7.22 -1.74
CA ASN A 622 20.90 -6.23 -2.81
C ASN A 622 19.96 -5.06 -2.51
N LEU A 623 18.80 -5.33 -1.90
CA LEU A 623 17.87 -4.29 -1.46
C LEU A 623 18.54 -3.35 -0.45
N LEU A 624 19.20 -3.89 0.58
CA LEU A 624 19.95 -3.08 1.54
C LEU A 624 21.04 -2.26 0.85
N LYS A 625 21.74 -2.85 -0.13
CA LYS A 625 22.78 -2.15 -0.91
C LYS A 625 22.22 -0.97 -1.69
N VAL A 626 21.05 -1.13 -2.33
CA VAL A 626 20.37 -0.04 -3.04
C VAL A 626 19.96 1.08 -2.08
N LEU A 627 19.32 0.72 -0.96
CA LEU A 627 18.86 1.68 0.06
C LEU A 627 20.03 2.46 0.67
N VAL A 628 21.16 1.81 0.93
CA VAL A 628 22.35 2.47 1.51
C VAL A 628 23.12 3.30 0.47
N ASN A 629 23.26 2.81 -0.76
CA ASN A 629 23.94 3.54 -1.83
C ASN A 629 23.21 4.84 -2.22
N ALA A 630 21.87 4.84 -2.16
CA ALA A 630 21.07 6.03 -2.38
C ALA A 630 21.45 7.17 -1.42
N ILE A 631 21.95 6.86 -0.22
CA ILE A 631 22.24 7.83 0.84
C ILE A 631 23.73 8.16 0.97
N VAL A 632 24.63 7.22 0.66
CA VAL A 632 26.08 7.50 0.59
C VAL A 632 26.39 8.59 -0.44
N PHE A 633 25.57 8.69 -1.50
CA PHE A 633 25.62 9.78 -2.48
C PHE A 633 25.36 11.17 -1.87
N CYS A 634 24.51 11.27 -0.83
CA CYS A 634 24.21 12.52 -0.12
C CYS A 634 25.27 12.90 0.93
N VAL A 635 25.90 11.91 1.58
CA VAL A 635 26.85 12.08 2.69
C VAL A 635 28.29 12.43 2.23
N THR A 636 28.69 12.01 1.02
CA THR A 636 30.08 12.12 0.54
C THR A 636 30.52 13.50 0.04
N PHE A 637 29.62 14.49 -0.06
CA PHE A 637 29.95 15.86 -0.49
C PHE A 637 30.02 16.90 0.64
N GLY A 638 29.81 16.48 1.90
CA GLY A 638 29.94 17.35 3.09
C GLY A 638 31.37 17.57 3.60
N ALA A 639 32.38 16.96 2.98
CA ALA A 639 33.78 17.07 3.39
C ALA A 639 34.71 17.41 2.22
N ASN A 640 35.20 18.66 2.25
CA ASN A 640 36.35 19.24 1.53
C ASN A 640 36.24 19.59 0.03
N GLN A 641 36.58 20.85 -0.24
CA GLN A 641 36.85 21.44 -1.54
C GLN A 641 38.18 20.94 -2.12
N GLY A 642 38.23 20.64 -3.42
CA GLY A 642 39.47 20.33 -4.13
C GLY A 642 39.25 19.77 -5.54
N PHE A 643 39.52 20.61 -6.54
CA PHE A 643 39.54 20.30 -7.98
C PHE A 643 40.69 19.31 -8.33
N PHE A 644 40.37 18.25 -9.09
CA PHE A 644 41.24 17.22 -9.72
C PHE A 644 42.08 16.28 -8.83
N ALA A 645 41.65 15.02 -8.68
CA ALA A 645 42.50 13.84 -8.86
C ALA A 645 41.63 12.58 -9.06
N THR A 646 41.74 11.96 -10.23
CA THR A 646 41.20 10.64 -10.53
C THR A 646 42.02 9.61 -9.74
N THR A 647 41.46 9.05 -8.67
CA THR A 647 41.93 7.76 -8.14
C THR A 647 40.74 6.97 -7.65
N ARG A 648 40.49 5.86 -8.35
CA ARG A 648 39.73 4.70 -7.86
C ARG A 648 40.23 4.37 -6.43
N ALA A 649 39.30 4.14 -5.50
CA ALA A 649 39.46 3.64 -4.11
C ALA A 649 38.86 4.61 -3.06
N LYS A 650 37.61 4.35 -2.66
CA LYS A 650 36.99 4.66 -1.35
C LYS A 650 35.58 4.05 -1.27
N SER A 651 34.83 4.07 -2.36
CA SER A 651 33.54 3.36 -2.47
C SER A 651 33.71 1.85 -2.52
N ALA A 652 34.73 1.35 -3.22
CA ALA A 652 35.08 -0.09 -3.21
C ALA A 652 35.54 -0.54 -1.81
N VAL A 653 36.33 0.28 -1.10
CA VAL A 653 36.82 -0.03 0.27
C VAL A 653 35.68 -0.03 1.28
N ALA A 654 34.74 0.92 1.22
CA ALA A 654 33.58 0.93 2.11
C ALA A 654 32.60 -0.24 1.86
N VAL A 655 32.57 -0.78 0.64
CA VAL A 655 31.81 -1.98 0.28
C VAL A 655 32.53 -3.24 0.75
N GLU A 656 33.84 -3.33 0.56
CA GLU A 656 34.69 -4.44 1.06
C GLU A 656 34.75 -4.48 2.60
N GLU A 657 34.74 -3.34 3.30
CA GLU A 657 34.67 -3.27 4.77
C GLU A 657 33.29 -3.71 5.28
N ALA A 658 32.22 -3.38 4.56
CA ALA A 658 30.87 -3.84 4.89
C ALA A 658 30.70 -5.35 4.63
N GLU A 659 31.33 -5.89 3.58
CA GLU A 659 31.38 -7.33 3.29
C GLU A 659 32.25 -8.09 4.32
N SER A 660 33.42 -7.56 4.67
CA SER A 660 34.32 -8.14 5.68
C SER A 660 33.69 -8.16 7.08
N ALA A 661 32.93 -7.12 7.45
CA ALA A 661 32.20 -7.09 8.72
C ALA A 661 30.98 -8.04 8.76
N LEU A 662 30.47 -8.46 7.60
CA LEU A 662 29.43 -9.48 7.49
C LEU A 662 29.99 -10.89 7.61
N GLU A 663 31.17 -11.16 7.03
CA GLU A 663 31.84 -12.47 7.12
C GLU A 663 32.40 -12.74 8.53
N LEU A 664 32.98 -11.74 9.20
CA LEU A 664 33.48 -11.85 10.58
C LEU A 664 32.38 -12.15 11.61
N ASN A 665 31.14 -11.68 11.39
CA ASN A 665 30.01 -11.97 12.28
C ASN A 665 29.39 -13.37 12.05
N GLN A 666 29.57 -13.97 10.87
CA GLN A 666 29.18 -15.36 10.59
C GLN A 666 30.18 -16.38 11.17
N ILE A 667 31.47 -16.04 11.21
CA ILE A 667 32.51 -16.89 11.81
C ILE A 667 32.42 -16.88 13.34
N ASN A 668 32.16 -15.72 13.96
CA ASN A 668 32.02 -15.59 15.43
C ASN A 668 30.71 -16.19 15.99
N SER A 669 29.66 -16.34 15.16
CA SER A 669 28.43 -17.05 15.54
C SER A 669 28.55 -18.57 15.38
N SER A 670 29.49 -19.04 14.55
CA SER A 670 29.78 -20.47 14.35
C SER A 670 30.77 -21.04 15.39
N GLN A 671 31.55 -20.22 16.08
CA GLN A 671 32.45 -20.64 17.17
C GLN A 671 31.82 -20.66 18.57
N LYS A 672 30.55 -20.25 18.73
CA LYS A 672 29.80 -20.36 19.99
C LYS A 672 29.00 -21.66 20.14
N PHE A 673 29.10 -22.56 19.17
CA PHE A 673 28.61 -23.93 19.25
C PHE A 673 29.73 -24.89 18.87
N ASN A 674 30.72 -25.01 19.77
CA ASN A 674 31.56 -26.20 19.95
C ASN A 674 31.99 -26.27 21.41
#